data_AF-A0A5C3QPC6-F1
#
_entry.id   AF-A0A5C3QPC6-F1
#
_cell.length_a   1.000
_cell.length_b   1.000
_cell.length_c   1.000
_cell.angle_alpha   90.00
_cell.angle_beta   90.00
_cell.angle_gamma   90.00
#
_symmetry.space_group_name_H-M   'P 1'
#
loop_
_entity.id
_entity.type
_entity.pdbx_description
1 polymer ?
#
loop_
_entity_poly.entity_id
_entity_poly.type
_entity_poly.pdbx_seq_one_letter_code
_entity_poly.pdbx_strand_id
1 'polypeptide(L)'
;MKMCEPPTLSLHLLTTSYPLSKSTHLLSLMSQKNSNEFVFPQGAYWLRNASGTYLGLNSDQSRTSAQDKLSPLKSVNDQSQIWLVELLSDGVSYNIRNAGTGRVLDVRASNTADGAHVILYSLNDNKEGTPNQQWGLEWVKDVQRDTSVSYYKVVNKHTQKALSQVDNEPSKPAVSLAWKTSNNDSQLWSFEPIYFPTIVNVVSMDSLLYLDGDVSLPLKTAPKQSATDSSLSQFWYLEYKREGDVYVLRSTLDEQMVLDVAGQNTAEGTEVLMYREHGGPNQRWKVEKLGGTDVRLISTLGNVALTTTPNGKLQITKVNDMSKAQVWRFETVPTPSPFWQTIQNIESGSFITQTGSNTVSPTSPVRVDRKSWWRFVPKPGNGPFFHYDIVNRESGQVLTGGGSLSAGGGGSDTSRWALDCSDTENVGIFNVGTKGVLDHYEGGSKLEAKQRDGGAENPLRQWALAPVEKRVPSFAIVNARTGRFLSFNNSSESGGIITNDDFITADANQWYLYNKSPNSDDTVFAIGTKVSGMVLDHFYERALAAANDNAEHPHHQWRLIPLGSGERYFQIQNVGSQKYLEELNSGSPNANANQPTTDDRSQLWELVSSRPGGKCDLFIASDHIISVLAPALSANNAKSLRRLTDTRANHMELRWPGAKQHTPRDPAFLRDSAPTLKAIFINLIHRWTDDAIFDNVSAGVKISADRALVVDKMGILVPRDLQADWADANWLTIAIQNTYDGGNSGRTLANIVGRCSNGLVVLHVVAPVGVKFGRVVLRQAMMDSMVCGTAVFMEERSGTKVGAPGAGAKGVVGNGLVYPLSAMVGSAGSFWPLGM
;
A
#
# COMPACT_ATOMS: atom_id res chain seq x y z
N MET A 1 23.37 -36.45 25.38
CA MET A 1 24.27 -35.48 24.72
C MET A 1 23.78 -35.25 23.29
N LYS A 2 22.95 -34.23 23.09
CA LYS A 2 22.89 -33.35 21.92
C LYS A 2 21.74 -32.37 22.19
N MET A 3 22.13 -31.11 22.33
CA MET A 3 21.27 -29.96 22.58
C MET A 3 20.30 -29.82 21.40
N CYS A 4 18.99 -29.76 21.68
CA CYS A 4 18.05 -29.13 20.77
C CYS A 4 18.24 -27.62 20.91
N GLU A 5 18.80 -26.98 19.88
CA GLU A 5 18.77 -25.53 19.76
C GLU A 5 17.34 -25.06 19.47
N PRO A 6 16.86 -23.99 20.13
CA PRO A 6 15.51 -23.48 19.90
C PRO A 6 15.44 -22.67 18.59
N PRO A 7 14.32 -22.71 17.86
CA PRO A 7 14.11 -21.96 16.63
C PRO A 7 13.91 -20.46 16.92
N THR A 8 14.75 -19.62 16.33
CA THR A 8 14.52 -18.16 16.25
C THR A 8 13.61 -17.85 15.06
N LEU A 9 12.36 -17.50 15.32
CA LEU A 9 11.36 -17.06 14.35
C LEU A 9 10.87 -15.64 14.71
N SER A 10 11.26 -14.64 13.92
CA SER A 10 10.91 -13.24 14.17
C SER A 10 9.42 -12.94 14.01
N LEU A 11 8.90 -12.14 14.94
CA LEU A 11 7.50 -11.77 15.16
C LEU A 11 6.87 -10.81 14.10
N HIS A 12 7.31 -10.84 12.84
CA HIS A 12 6.84 -9.90 11.79
C HIS A 12 5.36 -10.07 11.36
N LEU A 13 4.61 -10.97 12.01
CA LEU A 13 3.22 -11.32 11.68
C LEU A 13 2.18 -10.83 12.70
N LEU A 14 2.57 -10.20 13.81
CA LEU A 14 1.63 -9.64 14.80
C LEU A 14 1.28 -8.17 14.56
N THR A 15 1.73 -7.60 13.44
CA THR A 15 1.59 -6.20 13.09
C THR A 15 0.61 -6.06 11.92
N THR A 16 -0.68 -5.89 12.22
CA THR A 16 -1.62 -5.29 11.26
C THR A 16 -1.35 -3.78 11.07
N SER A 17 -0.42 -3.20 11.84
CA SER A 17 0.24 -1.94 11.51
C SER A 17 1.53 -2.19 10.72
N TYR A 18 1.43 -2.06 9.39
CA TYR A 18 2.52 -1.96 8.41
C TYR A 18 3.98 -2.09 8.94
N PRO A 19 4.62 -3.26 8.76
CA PRO A 19 6.06 -3.32 8.59
C PRO A 19 6.34 -4.08 7.31
N LEU A 20 6.37 -3.34 6.20
CA LEU A 20 7.10 -3.81 5.03
C LEU A 20 8.52 -3.29 5.17
N SER A 21 9.45 -4.23 5.23
CA SER A 21 10.89 -4.01 5.20
C SER A 21 11.26 -2.85 4.26
N LYS A 22 12.18 -2.00 4.74
CA LYS A 22 12.79 -0.86 4.04
C LYS A 22 13.20 -1.14 2.58
N SER A 23 13.31 -2.40 2.14
CA SER A 23 13.77 -2.79 0.81
C SER A 23 12.68 -2.86 -0.26
N THR A 24 11.41 -3.08 0.09
CA THR A 24 10.40 -3.41 -0.94
C THR A 24 9.70 -2.19 -1.55
N HIS A 25 9.78 -1.02 -0.92
CA HIS A 25 9.19 0.23 -1.45
C HIS A 25 10.11 0.94 -2.47
N LEU A 26 11.43 0.72 -2.38
CA LEU A 26 12.43 1.39 -3.22
C LEU A 26 12.60 0.78 -4.61
N LEU A 27 12.31 -0.51 -4.78
CA LEU A 27 12.54 -1.23 -6.06
C LEU A 27 11.48 -0.93 -7.13
N SER A 28 10.20 -0.77 -6.75
CA SER A 28 9.15 -0.39 -7.71
C SER A 28 9.35 1.01 -8.30
N LEU A 29 9.98 1.92 -7.56
CA LEU A 29 10.24 3.29 -8.00
C LEU A 29 11.37 3.39 -9.04
N MET A 30 12.12 2.31 -9.30
CA MET A 30 13.25 2.33 -10.22
C MET A 30 12.89 2.04 -11.69
N SER A 31 11.69 1.52 -11.98
CA SER A 31 11.27 1.12 -13.35
C SER A 31 10.61 2.24 -14.18
N GLN A 32 10.03 3.27 -13.55
CA GLN A 32 9.23 4.30 -14.23
C GLN A 32 10.02 5.53 -14.72
N LYS A 33 11.36 5.49 -14.73
CA LYS A 33 12.20 6.71 -14.71
C LYS A 33 12.48 7.40 -16.05
N ASN A 34 11.94 6.93 -17.18
CA ASN A 34 12.24 7.50 -18.51
C ASN A 34 11.03 7.92 -19.36
N SER A 35 9.82 8.04 -18.79
CA SER A 35 8.72 8.79 -19.42
C SER A 35 8.58 10.15 -18.75
N ASN A 36 8.16 11.18 -19.50
CA ASN A 36 7.91 12.55 -19.02
C ASN A 36 6.73 12.65 -18.01
N GLU A 37 6.37 11.58 -17.30
CA GLU A 37 5.20 11.48 -16.42
C GLU A 37 5.49 10.67 -15.15
N PHE A 38 6.67 10.86 -14.53
CA PHE A 38 6.89 10.35 -13.18
C PHE A 38 6.09 11.16 -12.16
N VAL A 39 5.02 10.57 -11.63
CA VAL A 39 4.24 11.13 -10.52
C VAL A 39 4.83 10.61 -9.21
N PHE A 40 5.43 11.51 -8.42
CA PHE A 40 5.92 11.21 -7.08
C PHE A 40 4.76 10.77 -6.15
N PRO A 41 4.92 9.69 -5.36
CA PRO A 41 3.86 9.21 -4.47
C PRO A 41 3.46 10.24 -3.40
N GLN A 42 2.16 10.38 -3.17
CA GLN A 42 1.66 11.15 -2.04
C GLN A 42 1.87 10.38 -0.73
N GLY A 43 1.96 11.11 0.39
CA GLY A 43 2.11 10.51 1.71
C GLY A 43 2.78 11.42 2.73
N ALA A 44 3.18 10.84 3.86
CA ALA A 44 3.88 11.52 4.95
C ALA A 44 5.35 11.12 5.00
N TYR A 45 6.23 12.13 5.04
CA TYR A 45 7.66 11.97 4.90
C TYR A 45 8.45 12.83 5.89
N TRP A 46 9.60 12.31 6.29
CA TRP A 46 10.73 13.13 6.69
C TRP A 46 11.49 13.58 5.44
N LEU A 47 11.83 14.85 5.36
CA LEU A 47 12.59 15.43 4.24
C LEU A 47 14.06 15.54 4.63
N ARG A 48 14.87 14.61 4.16
CA ARG A 48 16.31 14.59 4.41
C ARG A 48 17.05 15.37 3.33
N ASN A 49 17.80 16.39 3.71
CA ASN A 49 18.73 17.06 2.82
C ASN A 49 19.96 16.17 2.57
N ALA A 50 20.56 16.24 1.38
CA ALA A 50 21.78 15.49 1.09
C ALA A 50 22.98 15.89 1.99
N SER A 51 22.94 17.08 2.59
CA SER A 51 23.89 17.49 3.63
C SER A 51 23.83 16.70 4.93
N GLY A 52 22.73 15.97 5.20
CA GLY A 52 22.55 15.14 6.39
C GLY A 52 21.49 15.63 7.38
N THR A 53 21.04 16.88 7.27
CA THR A 53 19.98 17.43 8.13
C THR A 53 18.58 17.12 7.60
N TYR A 54 17.57 17.28 8.44
CA TYR A 54 16.17 17.14 8.09
C TYR A 54 15.46 18.49 8.11
N LEU A 55 14.50 18.68 7.21
CA LEU A 55 13.62 19.85 7.23
C LEU A 55 12.66 19.71 8.41
N GLY A 56 12.72 20.66 9.35
CA GLY A 56 11.82 20.77 10.49
C GLY A 56 11.33 22.20 10.68
N LEU A 57 10.71 22.46 11.83
CA LEU A 57 10.29 23.80 12.24
C LEU A 57 11.06 24.25 13.48
N ASN A 58 11.40 25.53 13.56
CA ASN A 58 12.01 26.06 14.78
C ASN A 58 11.08 25.94 16.00
N SER A 59 11.60 26.22 17.20
CA SER A 59 10.91 25.97 18.47
C SER A 59 9.54 26.66 18.62
N ASP A 60 9.35 27.83 18.00
CA ASP A 60 8.06 28.54 17.98
C ASP A 60 7.15 28.14 16.80
N GLN A 61 7.59 27.19 15.98
CA GLN A 61 6.92 26.66 14.79
C GLN A 61 6.54 27.72 13.73
N SER A 62 7.21 28.88 13.74
CA SER A 62 6.89 29.99 12.82
C SER A 62 7.60 29.89 11.47
N ARG A 63 8.71 29.13 11.38
CA ARG A 63 9.52 29.01 10.15
C ARG A 63 10.20 27.65 10.02
N THR A 64 10.64 27.35 8.81
CA THR A 64 11.47 26.16 8.50
C THR A 64 12.83 26.25 9.21
N SER A 65 13.44 25.09 9.48
CA SER A 65 14.74 24.95 10.11
C SER A 65 15.40 23.63 9.73
N ALA A 66 16.71 23.62 9.49
CA ALA A 66 17.50 22.37 9.51
C ALA A 66 17.62 21.84 10.95
N GLN A 67 17.43 20.53 11.10
CA GLN A 67 17.47 19.82 12.38
C GLN A 67 18.00 18.40 12.24
N ASP A 68 18.39 17.79 13.36
CA ASP A 68 18.64 16.35 13.43
C ASP A 68 17.34 15.56 13.32
N LYS A 69 17.43 14.32 12.83
CA LYS A 69 16.25 13.46 12.68
C LYS A 69 15.61 13.17 14.03
N LEU A 70 14.31 13.43 14.15
CA LEU A 70 13.52 12.91 15.26
C LEU A 70 13.36 11.39 15.15
N SER A 71 13.37 10.70 16.29
CA SER A 71 13.00 9.29 16.33
C SER A 71 11.51 9.12 15.96
N PRO A 72 11.09 7.94 15.46
CA PRO A 72 9.67 7.66 15.23
C PRO A 72 8.80 7.94 16.46
N LEU A 73 9.31 7.56 17.65
CA LEU A 73 8.67 7.78 18.94
C LEU A 73 8.49 9.27 19.24
N LYS A 74 9.56 10.06 19.14
CA LYS A 74 9.50 11.50 19.38
C LYS A 74 8.62 12.22 18.35
N SER A 75 8.58 11.72 17.12
CA SER A 75 7.72 12.23 16.05
C SER A 75 6.22 12.03 16.30
N VAL A 76 5.84 11.15 17.24
CA VAL A 76 4.45 11.05 17.73
C VAL A 76 4.06 12.35 18.42
N ASN A 77 4.96 12.89 19.25
CA ASN A 77 4.70 14.05 20.10
C ASN A 77 5.10 15.39 19.47
N ASP A 78 6.07 15.34 18.55
CA ASP A 78 6.62 16.48 17.84
C ASP A 78 6.49 16.27 16.33
N GLN A 79 5.48 16.91 15.75
CA GLN A 79 5.19 16.82 14.31
C GLN A 79 5.90 17.89 13.48
N SER A 80 6.89 18.59 14.05
CA SER A 80 7.62 19.65 13.35
C SER A 80 8.40 19.16 12.13
N GLN A 81 8.75 17.87 12.07
CA GLN A 81 9.50 17.27 10.95
C GLN A 81 8.66 16.39 10.02
N ILE A 82 7.34 16.33 10.25
CA ILE A 82 6.43 15.52 9.43
C ILE A 82 5.87 16.39 8.30
N TRP A 83 6.16 16.01 7.07
CA TRP A 83 5.70 16.69 5.87
C TRP A 83 4.78 15.81 5.04
N LEU A 84 3.58 16.30 4.78
CA LEU A 84 2.56 15.67 3.95
C LEU A 84 2.71 16.20 2.51
N VAL A 85 3.00 15.31 1.57
CA VAL A 85 3.15 15.61 0.15
C VAL A 85 1.82 15.30 -0.54
N GLU A 86 1.14 16.34 -1.02
CA GLU A 86 -0.24 16.29 -1.51
C GLU A 86 -0.27 16.65 -2.99
N LEU A 87 -0.69 15.74 -3.86
CA LEU A 87 -0.78 15.96 -5.31
C LEU A 87 -1.97 16.87 -5.63
N LEU A 88 -1.77 17.77 -6.59
CA LEU A 88 -2.79 18.70 -7.06
C LEU A 88 -3.60 18.12 -8.22
N SER A 89 -4.68 18.81 -8.58
CA SER A 89 -5.57 18.39 -9.68
C SER A 89 -4.87 18.26 -11.04
N ASP A 90 -3.71 18.92 -11.23
CA ASP A 90 -2.90 18.83 -12.44
C ASP A 90 -2.11 17.51 -12.59
N GLY A 91 -2.10 16.67 -11.54
CA GLY A 91 -1.42 15.37 -11.55
C GLY A 91 0.11 15.43 -11.49
N VAL A 92 0.73 16.61 -11.46
CA VAL A 92 2.20 16.78 -11.57
C VAL A 92 2.79 17.77 -10.58
N SER A 93 1.96 18.52 -9.86
CA SER A 93 2.37 19.49 -8.84
C SER A 93 1.88 19.08 -7.46
N TYR A 94 2.53 19.60 -6.43
CA TYR A 94 2.30 19.22 -5.04
C TYR A 94 2.15 20.45 -4.13
N ASN A 95 1.29 20.35 -3.11
CA ASN A 95 1.49 21.08 -1.87
C ASN A 95 2.33 20.24 -0.91
N ILE A 96 3.20 20.89 -0.14
CA ILE A 96 3.98 20.26 0.93
C ILE A 96 3.55 20.88 2.26
N ARG A 97 2.85 20.13 3.09
CA ARG A 97 2.22 20.60 4.33
C ARG A 97 2.93 20.06 5.56
N ASN A 98 3.19 20.89 6.56
CA ASN A 98 3.60 20.38 7.86
C ASN A 98 2.41 19.78 8.62
N ALA A 99 2.56 18.57 9.17
CA ALA A 99 1.45 17.86 9.82
C ALA A 99 0.97 18.52 11.12
N GLY A 100 1.88 19.06 11.94
CA GLY A 100 1.54 19.66 13.23
C GLY A 100 0.83 21.01 13.10
N THR A 101 1.32 21.89 12.22
CA THR A 101 0.76 23.23 12.03
C THR A 101 -0.40 23.27 11.04
N GLY A 102 -0.51 22.27 10.17
CA GLY A 102 -1.44 22.26 9.04
C GLY A 102 -1.14 23.27 7.93
N ARG A 103 -0.05 24.04 8.03
CA ARG A 103 0.38 25.06 7.04
C ARG A 103 1.26 24.45 5.95
N VAL A 104 1.33 25.10 4.79
CA VAL A 104 2.09 24.65 3.61
C VAL A 104 3.36 25.46 3.41
N LEU A 105 4.34 24.85 2.75
CA LEU A 105 5.54 25.56 2.27
C LEU A 105 5.15 26.60 1.22
N ASP A 106 5.61 27.83 1.44
CA ASP A 106 5.30 29.01 0.64
C ASP A 106 6.58 29.84 0.41
N VAL A 107 6.82 30.28 -0.83
CA VAL A 107 7.85 31.30 -1.09
C VAL A 107 7.28 32.68 -0.79
N ARG A 108 7.83 33.32 0.25
CA ARG A 108 7.30 34.56 0.83
C ARG A 108 7.09 35.64 -0.24
N ALA A 109 5.86 36.15 -0.29
CA ALA A 109 5.45 37.24 -1.19
C ALA A 109 5.74 36.96 -2.67
N SER A 110 5.80 35.67 -3.07
CA SER A 110 6.13 35.26 -4.44
C SER A 110 7.48 35.82 -4.93
N ASN A 111 8.40 36.11 -4.02
CA ASN A 111 9.66 36.76 -4.36
C ASN A 111 10.55 35.84 -5.22
N THR A 112 10.92 36.32 -6.40
CA THR A 112 11.74 35.58 -7.37
C THR A 112 13.24 35.80 -7.20
N ALA A 113 13.70 36.63 -6.25
CA ALA A 113 15.12 36.81 -5.94
C ALA A 113 15.77 35.53 -5.39
N ASP A 114 17.07 35.35 -5.64
CA ASP A 114 17.82 34.25 -5.01
C ASP A 114 17.90 34.45 -3.50
N GLY A 115 17.61 33.39 -2.75
CA GLY A 115 17.59 33.41 -1.29
C GLY A 115 16.25 33.84 -0.71
N ALA A 116 15.19 33.97 -1.53
CA ALA A 116 13.85 34.24 -1.04
C ALA A 116 13.43 33.20 0.01
N HIS A 117 12.92 33.67 1.15
CA HIS A 117 12.59 32.80 2.28
C HIS A 117 11.43 31.86 1.96
N VAL A 118 11.60 30.59 2.31
CA VAL A 118 10.51 29.60 2.33
C VAL A 118 9.92 29.54 3.73
N ILE A 119 8.65 29.94 3.84
CA ILE A 119 7.91 30.06 5.08
C ILE A 119 6.79 29.01 5.16
N LEU A 120 6.14 28.94 6.33
CA LEU A 120 4.86 28.27 6.49
C LEU A 120 3.73 29.28 6.34
N TYR A 121 2.76 28.98 5.48
CA TYR A 121 1.59 29.82 5.32
C TYR A 121 0.31 28.99 5.26
N SER A 122 -0.82 29.61 5.57
CA SER A 122 -2.13 28.98 5.37
C SER A 122 -2.30 28.68 3.88
N LEU A 123 -2.88 27.52 3.57
CA LEU A 123 -3.25 27.21 2.18
C LEU A 123 -4.29 28.24 1.72
N ASN A 124 -4.03 28.92 0.61
CA ASN A 124 -4.94 29.96 0.10
C ASN A 124 -6.28 29.38 -0.42
N ASP A 125 -7.33 30.22 -0.44
CA ASP A 125 -8.76 29.85 -0.55
C ASP A 125 -9.18 29.05 -1.79
N ASN A 126 -8.35 28.96 -2.84
CA ASN A 126 -8.63 28.16 -4.04
C ASN A 126 -8.45 26.65 -3.84
N LYS A 127 -8.22 26.17 -2.60
CA LYS A 127 -8.09 24.76 -2.19
C LYS A 127 -6.88 24.01 -2.76
N GLU A 128 -6.04 24.64 -3.59
CA GLU A 128 -4.78 24.09 -4.15
C GLU A 128 -3.57 25.00 -3.91
N GLY A 129 -3.79 26.17 -3.32
CA GLY A 129 -2.79 27.19 -3.10
C GLY A 129 -2.49 28.00 -4.38
N THR A 130 -1.75 29.09 -4.20
CA THR A 130 -1.21 29.90 -5.29
C THR A 130 0.11 29.29 -5.81
N PRO A 131 0.60 29.62 -7.02
CA PRO A 131 1.80 29.00 -7.58
C PRO A 131 3.07 29.07 -6.71
N ASN A 132 3.17 30.03 -5.79
CA ASN A 132 4.26 30.12 -4.81
C ASN A 132 4.15 29.10 -3.65
N GLN A 133 3.04 28.37 -3.54
CA GLN A 133 2.77 27.27 -2.61
C GLN A 133 2.77 25.89 -3.30
N GLN A 134 3.00 25.87 -4.62
CA GLN A 134 2.98 24.68 -5.45
C GLN A 134 4.41 24.29 -5.82
N TRP A 135 4.69 22.99 -5.79
CA TRP A 135 6.03 22.44 -5.93
C TRP A 135 6.04 21.30 -6.94
N GLY A 136 7.06 21.24 -7.80
CA GLY A 136 7.38 20.08 -8.63
C GLY A 136 8.46 19.24 -7.97
N LEU A 137 8.42 17.92 -8.17
CA LEU A 137 9.41 16.98 -7.65
C LEU A 137 10.11 16.30 -8.83
N GLU A 138 11.35 16.70 -9.09
CA GLU A 138 12.16 16.19 -10.18
C GLU A 138 13.20 15.21 -9.61
N TRP A 139 13.23 13.98 -10.10
CA TRP A 139 14.28 13.03 -9.72
C TRP A 139 15.65 13.50 -10.24
N VAL A 140 16.70 13.34 -9.43
CA VAL A 140 18.08 13.75 -9.80
C VAL A 140 19.06 12.59 -9.79
N LYS A 141 19.19 11.89 -8.66
CA LYS A 141 20.18 10.81 -8.50
C LYS A 141 19.73 9.78 -7.47
N ASP A 142 20.20 8.55 -7.62
CA ASP A 142 20.14 7.53 -6.60
C ASP A 142 21.54 7.28 -6.04
N VAL A 143 21.65 7.17 -4.72
CA VAL A 143 22.89 6.81 -4.02
C VAL A 143 22.74 5.40 -3.47
N GLN A 144 23.55 4.47 -3.98
CA GLN A 144 23.58 3.09 -3.52
C GLN A 144 24.25 3.04 -2.12
N ARG A 145 23.48 2.67 -1.09
CA ARG A 145 23.95 2.19 0.22
C ARG A 145 23.22 0.86 0.52
N ASP A 146 23.36 0.29 1.72
CA ASP A 146 22.57 -0.88 2.19
C ASP A 146 21.04 -0.73 1.95
N THR A 147 20.56 0.51 1.81
CA THR A 147 19.30 0.87 1.16
C THR A 147 19.56 1.95 0.12
N SER A 148 19.10 1.80 -1.13
CA SER A 148 19.21 2.86 -2.14
C SER A 148 18.45 4.11 -1.68
N VAL A 149 19.09 5.28 -1.75
CA VAL A 149 18.46 6.57 -1.39
C VAL A 149 18.28 7.40 -2.64
N SER A 150 17.03 7.73 -2.97
CA SER A 150 16.70 8.63 -4.09
C SER A 150 16.67 10.08 -3.64
N TYR A 151 17.30 10.95 -4.42
CA TYR A 151 17.33 12.38 -4.21
C TYR A 151 16.61 13.12 -5.34
N TYR A 152 15.84 14.13 -4.93
CA TYR A 152 14.97 14.94 -5.77
C TYR A 152 15.33 16.42 -5.65
N LYS A 153 15.12 17.13 -6.74
CA LYS A 153 15.05 18.59 -6.81
C LYS A 153 13.60 19.00 -6.61
N VAL A 154 13.36 19.86 -5.63
CA VAL A 154 12.01 20.34 -5.28
C VAL A 154 11.86 21.76 -5.80
N VAL A 155 11.04 21.97 -6.84
CA VAL A 155 10.98 23.22 -7.60
C VAL A 155 9.70 23.99 -7.32
N ASN A 156 9.80 25.25 -6.91
CA ASN A 156 8.62 26.08 -6.75
C ASN A 156 8.04 26.50 -8.11
N LYS A 157 6.73 26.36 -8.30
CA LYS A 157 6.07 26.62 -9.60
C LYS A 157 6.01 28.11 -9.98
N HIS A 158 6.05 29.02 -9.01
CA HIS A 158 6.13 30.45 -9.31
C HIS A 158 7.54 30.89 -9.68
N THR A 159 8.51 30.65 -8.79
CA THR A 159 9.87 31.16 -8.96
C THR A 159 10.73 30.35 -9.92
N GLN A 160 10.32 29.10 -10.23
CA GLN A 160 11.11 28.11 -10.98
C GLN A 160 12.46 27.79 -10.34
N LYS A 161 12.57 28.03 -9.02
CA LYS A 161 13.78 27.84 -8.21
C LYS A 161 13.63 26.68 -7.22
N ALA A 162 14.76 26.13 -6.81
CA ALA A 162 14.81 24.94 -5.97
C ALA A 162 14.72 25.29 -4.47
N LEU A 163 13.96 24.48 -3.72
CA LEU A 163 14.01 24.45 -2.26
C LEU A 163 15.43 24.08 -1.82
N SER A 164 16.04 24.95 -1.05
CA SER A 164 17.44 24.84 -0.68
C SER A 164 17.61 25.07 0.82
N GLN A 165 18.41 24.22 1.45
CA GLN A 165 18.90 24.46 2.80
C GLN A 165 20.03 25.51 2.75
N VAL A 166 19.99 26.52 3.61
CA VAL A 166 21.09 27.51 3.70
C VAL A 166 22.25 26.90 4.49
N ASP A 167 23.41 26.80 3.83
CA ASP A 167 24.76 26.53 4.35
C ASP A 167 24.91 25.60 5.56
N ASN A 168 24.35 24.38 5.57
CA ASN A 168 24.61 23.33 6.60
C ASN A 168 24.55 23.76 8.09
N GLU A 169 24.05 24.96 8.38
CA GLU A 169 24.00 25.55 9.71
C GLU A 169 22.66 25.15 10.34
N PRO A 170 22.67 24.42 11.47
CA PRO A 170 21.46 24.17 12.24
C PRO A 170 20.74 25.49 12.52
N SER A 171 19.40 25.50 12.54
CA SER A 171 18.53 26.67 12.82
C SER A 171 18.30 27.68 11.68
N LYS A 172 18.98 27.59 10.53
CA LYS A 172 18.67 28.46 9.38
C LYS A 172 17.43 27.98 8.59
N PRO A 173 16.55 28.90 8.14
CA PRO A 173 15.39 28.54 7.35
C PRO A 173 15.76 28.10 5.94
N ALA A 174 14.89 27.31 5.32
CA ALA A 174 14.99 26.98 3.91
C ALA A 174 14.69 28.22 3.04
N VAL A 175 15.30 28.24 1.86
CA VAL A 175 15.19 29.33 0.88
C VAL A 175 14.92 28.79 -0.51
N SER A 176 14.50 29.66 -1.41
CA SER A 176 14.38 29.41 -2.84
C SER A 176 15.61 29.95 -3.55
N LEU A 177 16.37 29.07 -4.22
CA LEU A 177 17.60 29.43 -4.94
C LEU A 177 17.61 28.85 -6.35
N ALA A 178 18.26 29.54 -7.27
CA ALA A 178 18.59 29.00 -8.58
C ALA A 178 19.29 27.64 -8.45
N TRP A 179 18.97 26.73 -9.36
CA TRP A 179 19.53 25.38 -9.39
C TRP A 179 21.03 25.41 -9.70
N LYS A 180 21.83 24.74 -8.87
CA LYS A 180 23.26 24.53 -9.10
C LYS A 180 23.49 23.16 -9.74
N THR A 181 24.28 23.11 -10.81
CA THR A 181 24.64 21.87 -11.51
C THR A 181 25.80 21.11 -10.86
N SER A 182 26.55 21.75 -9.97
CA SER A 182 27.62 21.16 -9.15
C SER A 182 27.50 21.60 -7.69
N ASN A 183 28.01 20.78 -6.74
CA ASN A 183 27.94 21.02 -5.29
C ASN A 183 26.51 21.36 -4.80
N ASN A 184 25.52 20.59 -5.25
CA ASN A 184 24.10 20.87 -5.07
C ASN A 184 23.46 20.11 -3.90
N ASP A 185 24.24 19.55 -2.99
CA ASP A 185 23.72 18.73 -1.89
C ASP A 185 22.70 19.49 -1.03
N SER A 186 22.89 20.80 -0.84
CA SER A 186 21.92 21.65 -0.12
C SER A 186 20.57 21.80 -0.83
N GLN A 187 20.47 21.44 -2.11
CA GLN A 187 19.26 21.53 -2.95
C GLN A 187 18.66 20.15 -3.26
N LEU A 188 19.25 19.08 -2.71
CA LEU A 188 18.84 17.71 -2.93
C LEU A 188 18.12 17.16 -1.71
N TRP A 189 16.92 16.63 -1.93
CA TRP A 189 16.05 16.14 -0.87
C TRP A 189 15.67 14.68 -1.10
N SER A 190 15.79 13.87 -0.06
CA SER A 190 15.25 12.53 -0.02
C SER A 190 14.01 12.50 0.87
N PHE A 191 12.98 11.79 0.40
CA PHE A 191 11.70 11.68 1.08
C PHE A 191 11.65 10.32 1.77
N GLU A 192 11.90 10.30 3.08
CA GLU A 192 11.90 9.10 3.89
C GLU A 192 10.50 8.87 4.48
N PRO A 193 9.77 7.80 4.11
CA PRO A 193 8.43 7.56 4.63
C PRO A 193 8.41 7.44 6.16
N ILE A 194 7.36 7.98 6.76
CA ILE A 194 7.15 7.91 8.21
C ILE A 194 6.41 6.64 8.58
N TYR A 195 6.87 6.00 9.65
CA TYR A 195 6.21 4.87 10.30
C TYR A 195 6.11 5.17 11.78
N PHE A 196 4.90 5.10 12.34
CA PHE A 196 4.70 5.23 13.78
C PHE A 196 5.03 3.90 14.49
N PRO A 197 5.51 3.96 15.74
CA PRO A 197 5.75 2.75 16.53
C PRO A 197 4.44 1.98 16.76
N THR A 198 4.54 0.65 16.84
CA THR A 198 3.41 -0.20 17.22
C THR A 198 3.08 0.03 18.69
N ILE A 199 1.80 0.25 18.96
CA ILE A 199 1.27 0.49 20.31
C ILE A 199 0.39 -0.69 20.65
N VAL A 200 0.58 -1.23 21.85
CA VAL A 200 -0.14 -2.42 22.31
C VAL A 200 -0.71 -2.21 23.70
N ASN A 201 -1.86 -2.83 23.92
CA ASN A 201 -2.27 -3.28 25.24
C ASN A 201 -1.72 -4.70 25.46
N VAL A 202 -1.26 -4.99 26.67
CA VAL A 202 -0.70 -6.30 27.03
C VAL A 202 -1.64 -6.98 28.01
N VAL A 203 -2.33 -8.02 27.55
CA VAL A 203 -3.39 -8.70 28.31
C VAL A 203 -2.85 -9.98 28.94
N SER A 204 -3.05 -10.16 30.24
CA SER A 204 -2.76 -11.42 30.94
C SER A 204 -3.82 -12.46 30.56
N MET A 205 -3.41 -13.60 30.02
CA MET A 205 -4.36 -14.67 29.65
C MET A 205 -4.81 -15.53 30.85
N ASP A 206 -4.26 -15.28 32.04
CA ASP A 206 -4.71 -15.88 33.29
C ASP A 206 -5.90 -15.12 33.89
N SER A 207 -5.80 -13.79 33.94
CA SER A 207 -6.79 -12.91 34.58
C SER A 207 -7.68 -12.13 33.62
N LEU A 208 -7.31 -12.07 32.34
CA LEU A 208 -7.89 -11.18 31.32
C LEU A 208 -7.81 -9.69 31.66
N LEU A 209 -6.87 -9.33 32.55
CA LEU A 209 -6.56 -7.97 32.93
C LEU A 209 -5.35 -7.44 32.15
N TYR A 210 -5.24 -6.12 32.08
CA TYR A 210 -4.31 -5.37 31.25
C TYR A 210 -3.12 -4.93 32.08
N LEU A 211 -1.92 -5.04 31.51
CA LEU A 211 -0.71 -4.49 32.10
C LEU A 211 -0.84 -2.97 32.26
N ASP A 212 -0.83 -2.53 33.51
CA ASP A 212 -1.07 -1.16 33.93
C ASP A 212 0.14 -0.66 34.71
N GLY A 213 0.85 0.31 34.13
CA GLY A 213 2.03 0.94 34.68
C GLY A 213 1.90 2.46 34.69
N ASP A 214 1.73 3.03 35.88
CA ASP A 214 1.86 4.47 36.14
C ASP A 214 3.22 4.71 36.82
N VAL A 215 3.96 5.73 36.37
CA VAL A 215 5.31 6.04 36.89
C VAL A 215 5.28 6.31 38.41
N SER A 216 4.12 6.69 38.93
CA SER A 216 3.87 6.96 40.35
C SER A 216 3.35 5.76 41.16
N LEU A 217 3.02 4.63 40.52
CA LEU A 217 2.42 3.46 41.18
C LEU A 217 3.14 2.14 40.83
N PRO A 218 3.03 1.11 41.68
CA PRO A 218 3.55 -0.22 41.35
C PRO A 218 2.88 -0.80 40.10
N LEU A 219 3.68 -1.43 39.25
CA LEU A 219 3.22 -2.13 38.05
C LEU A 219 2.31 -3.30 38.42
N LYS A 220 1.16 -3.42 37.76
CA LYS A 220 0.16 -4.45 38.03
C LYS A 220 -0.65 -4.80 36.80
N THR A 221 -1.57 -5.75 36.93
CA THR A 221 -2.69 -5.90 36.00
C THR A 221 -3.96 -5.23 36.53
N ALA A 222 -4.76 -4.62 35.65
CA ALA A 222 -6.00 -3.92 35.99
C ALA A 222 -7.06 -4.07 34.87
N PRO A 223 -8.36 -3.78 35.13
CA PRO A 223 -9.39 -3.78 34.09
C PRO A 223 -9.06 -2.81 32.95
N LYS A 224 -9.52 -3.12 31.72
CA LYS A 224 -9.31 -2.28 30.53
C LYS A 224 -9.79 -0.85 30.78
N GLN A 225 -8.92 0.13 30.56
CA GLN A 225 -9.30 1.54 30.53
C GLN A 225 -10.08 1.87 29.26
N SER A 226 -11.02 2.82 29.33
CA SER A 226 -11.71 3.31 28.14
C SER A 226 -10.71 4.00 27.23
N ALA A 227 -10.84 3.83 25.90
CA ALA A 227 -10.04 4.60 24.95
C ALA A 227 -10.19 6.13 25.11
N THR A 228 -11.27 6.59 25.75
CA THR A 228 -11.51 8.02 26.05
C THR A 228 -10.96 8.46 27.41
N ASP A 229 -10.38 7.55 28.19
CA ASP A 229 -9.78 7.90 29.48
C ASP A 229 -8.52 8.75 29.26
N SER A 230 -8.23 9.60 30.23
CA SER A 230 -7.06 10.47 30.18
C SER A 230 -5.76 9.77 30.58
N SER A 231 -5.84 8.53 31.08
CA SER A 231 -4.68 7.75 31.53
C SER A 231 -4.05 6.96 30.37
N LEU A 232 -2.72 6.91 30.36
CA LEU A 232 -1.93 6.18 29.37
C LEU A 232 -1.27 4.92 29.92
N SER A 233 -1.54 4.59 31.18
CA SER A 233 -0.78 3.59 31.92
C SER A 233 -0.89 2.17 31.34
N GLN A 234 -1.90 1.90 30.50
CA GLN A 234 -2.11 0.59 29.88
C GLN A 234 -1.61 0.47 28.43
N PHE A 235 -1.09 1.55 27.86
CA PHE A 235 -0.58 1.58 26.48
C PHE A 235 0.94 1.54 26.47
N TRP A 236 1.49 0.64 25.65
CA TRP A 236 2.93 0.37 25.59
C TRP A 236 3.42 0.46 24.14
N TYR A 237 4.54 1.15 23.93
CA TYR A 237 5.27 1.04 22.67
C TYR A 237 6.02 -0.28 22.64
N LEU A 238 5.78 -1.08 21.60
CA LEU A 238 6.48 -2.34 21.37
C LEU A 238 7.67 -2.09 20.43
N GLU A 239 8.85 -1.88 21.00
CA GLU A 239 10.06 -1.54 20.23
C GLU A 239 10.88 -2.77 19.89
N TYR A 240 10.97 -3.10 18.61
CA TYR A 240 11.88 -4.14 18.13
C TYR A 240 13.33 -3.65 18.06
N LYS A 241 14.24 -4.39 18.71
CA LYS A 241 15.68 -4.20 18.60
C LYS A 241 16.26 -5.37 17.80
N ARG A 242 16.79 -5.04 16.60
CA ARG A 242 17.42 -6.03 15.70
C ARG A 242 18.57 -6.77 16.36
N GLU A 243 19.33 -6.07 17.19
CA GLU A 243 20.40 -6.67 17.97
C GLU A 243 19.80 -7.64 19.00
N GLY A 244 20.03 -8.94 18.78
CA GLY A 244 19.58 -10.00 19.69
C GLY A 244 18.14 -10.49 19.47
N ASP A 245 17.41 -9.95 18.49
CA ASP A 245 16.01 -10.29 18.18
C ASP A 245 15.08 -10.14 19.41
N VAL A 246 15.11 -8.96 20.03
CA VAL A 246 14.43 -8.68 21.31
C VAL A 246 13.53 -7.45 21.21
N TYR A 247 12.65 -7.33 22.19
CA TYR A 247 11.70 -6.24 22.35
C TYR A 247 11.97 -5.45 23.63
N VAL A 248 11.69 -4.16 23.55
CA VAL A 248 11.57 -3.26 24.71
C VAL A 248 10.13 -2.80 24.78
N LEU A 249 9.48 -3.01 25.92
CA LEU A 249 8.15 -2.47 26.21
C LEU A 249 8.33 -1.13 26.90
N ARG A 250 8.05 -0.04 26.19
CA ARG A 250 8.24 1.33 26.69
C ARG A 250 6.91 1.95 27.05
N SER A 251 6.87 2.65 28.18
CA SER A 251 5.67 3.35 28.63
C SER A 251 5.29 4.47 27.67
N THR A 252 3.99 4.65 27.44
CA THR A 252 3.47 5.81 26.72
C THR A 252 3.29 7.04 27.62
N LEU A 253 3.34 6.87 28.96
CA LEU A 253 3.31 7.98 29.92
C LEU A 253 4.65 8.72 30.00
N ASP A 254 5.76 7.99 29.90
CA ASP A 254 7.11 8.53 29.93
C ASP A 254 8.00 7.70 29.01
N GLU A 255 8.43 8.31 27.90
CA GLU A 255 9.30 7.67 26.91
C GLU A 255 10.67 7.26 27.49
N GLN A 256 11.05 7.73 28.67
CA GLN A 256 12.27 7.29 29.34
C GLN A 256 12.10 5.97 30.10
N MET A 257 10.87 5.53 30.35
CA MET A 257 10.56 4.40 31.23
C MET A 257 10.19 3.14 30.45
N VAL A 258 10.78 2.00 30.83
CA VAL A 258 10.59 0.69 30.19
C VAL A 258 10.33 -0.41 31.23
N LEU A 259 9.76 -1.53 30.77
CA LEU A 259 9.56 -2.73 31.57
C LEU A 259 10.91 -3.36 31.97
N ASP A 260 11.17 -3.46 33.28
CA ASP A 260 12.49 -3.79 33.85
C ASP A 260 12.38 -4.83 34.99
N VAL A 261 13.22 -5.86 34.95
CA VAL A 261 13.40 -6.79 36.09
C VAL A 261 14.29 -6.16 37.15
N ALA A 262 13.72 -5.96 38.35
CA ALA A 262 14.33 -5.18 39.42
C ALA A 262 15.75 -5.64 39.78
N GLY A 263 16.69 -4.69 39.81
CA GLY A 263 18.05 -4.89 40.30
C GLY A 263 18.90 -5.89 39.49
N GLN A 264 18.49 -6.21 38.25
CA GLN A 264 19.08 -7.28 37.45
C GLN A 264 19.11 -8.66 38.16
N ASN A 265 18.18 -8.91 39.08
CA ASN A 265 18.14 -10.16 39.82
C ASN A 265 17.43 -11.25 39.02
N THR A 266 18.02 -12.44 38.96
CA THR A 266 17.47 -13.63 38.27
C THR A 266 16.69 -14.56 39.20
N ALA A 267 16.60 -14.24 40.50
CA ALA A 267 15.86 -15.06 41.46
C ALA A 267 14.36 -15.07 41.13
N GLU A 268 13.74 -16.25 41.21
CA GLU A 268 12.29 -16.37 41.04
C GLU A 268 11.54 -15.53 42.07
N GLY A 269 10.48 -14.86 41.63
CA GLY A 269 9.72 -13.92 42.46
C GLY A 269 10.29 -12.50 42.50
N THR A 270 11.40 -12.23 41.81
CA THR A 270 11.90 -10.86 41.64
C THR A 270 10.84 -10.02 40.92
N GLU A 271 10.53 -8.85 41.46
CA GLU A 271 9.53 -7.92 40.93
C GLU A 271 9.94 -7.36 39.56
N VAL A 272 8.94 -7.14 38.71
CA VAL A 272 9.09 -6.39 37.46
C VAL A 272 8.42 -5.03 37.65
N LEU A 273 9.15 -3.98 37.28
CA LEU A 273 8.79 -2.60 37.53
C LEU A 273 9.02 -1.73 36.29
N MET A 274 8.66 -0.46 36.37
CA MET A 274 9.08 0.52 35.37
C MET A 274 10.38 1.17 35.81
N TYR A 275 11.35 1.21 34.91
CA TYR A 275 12.64 1.87 35.18
C TYR A 275 13.14 2.61 33.98
N ARG A 276 14.02 3.59 34.21
CA ARG A 276 14.64 4.36 33.13
C ARG A 276 15.40 3.41 32.21
N GLU A 277 15.23 3.56 30.89
CA GLU A 277 15.99 2.80 29.91
C GLU A 277 17.50 3.02 30.11
N HIS A 278 18.22 1.91 30.29
CA HIS A 278 19.68 1.85 30.29
C HIS A 278 20.21 0.77 29.34
N GLY A 279 19.31 -0.02 28.73
CA GLY A 279 19.64 -0.97 27.67
C GLY A 279 20.17 -2.31 28.16
N GLY A 280 20.18 -2.56 29.47
CA GLY A 280 20.60 -3.81 30.08
C GLY A 280 19.68 -5.01 29.74
N PRO A 281 20.15 -6.25 29.95
CA PRO A 281 19.40 -7.46 29.60
C PRO A 281 18.08 -7.64 30.37
N ASN A 282 17.95 -7.02 31.56
CA ASN A 282 16.73 -6.98 32.35
C ASN A 282 15.61 -6.11 31.76
N GLN A 283 15.90 -5.32 30.72
CA GLN A 283 14.94 -4.48 29.99
C GLN A 283 14.62 -5.02 28.59
N ARG A 284 15.21 -6.16 28.21
CA ARG A 284 15.09 -6.76 26.89
C ARG A 284 14.35 -8.09 26.99
N TRP A 285 13.31 -8.24 26.19
CA TRP A 285 12.38 -9.35 26.24
C TRP A 285 12.36 -10.08 24.90
N LYS A 286 12.64 -11.39 24.90
CA LYS A 286 12.30 -12.27 23.79
C LYS A 286 10.80 -12.54 23.83
N VAL A 287 10.16 -12.49 22.67
CA VAL A 287 8.73 -12.79 22.53
C VAL A 287 8.61 -14.16 21.89
N GLU A 288 8.28 -15.16 22.69
CA GLU A 288 8.02 -16.52 22.22
C GLU A 288 6.54 -16.66 21.86
N LYS A 289 6.23 -17.14 20.66
CA LYS A 289 4.85 -17.35 20.20
C LYS A 289 4.31 -18.69 20.71
N LEU A 290 3.10 -18.67 21.24
CA LEU A 290 2.42 -19.88 21.74
C LEU A 290 1.25 -20.34 20.84
N GLY A 291 0.80 -19.49 19.91
CA GLY A 291 -0.29 -19.75 18.97
C GLY A 291 -1.26 -18.57 18.89
N GLY A 292 -1.84 -18.30 17.72
CA GLY A 292 -2.67 -17.10 17.52
C GLY A 292 -1.89 -15.81 17.82
N THR A 293 -2.47 -14.94 18.66
CA THR A 293 -1.85 -13.70 19.17
C THR A 293 -1.23 -13.84 20.56
N ASP A 294 -1.20 -15.06 21.10
CA ASP A 294 -0.70 -15.34 22.46
C ASP A 294 0.82 -15.57 22.45
N VAL A 295 1.48 -14.98 23.45
CA VAL A 295 2.93 -14.91 23.57
C VAL A 295 3.41 -15.14 25.00
N ARG A 296 4.69 -15.46 25.14
CA ARG A 296 5.43 -15.43 26.40
C ARG A 296 6.57 -14.41 26.29
N LEU A 297 6.71 -13.58 27.32
CA LEU A 297 7.78 -12.59 27.42
C LEU A 297 8.91 -13.16 28.28
N ILE A 298 10.04 -13.45 27.65
CA ILE A 298 11.20 -14.06 28.30
C ILE A 298 12.29 -13.00 28.42
N SER A 299 12.65 -12.64 29.65
CA SER A 299 13.74 -11.71 29.92
C SER A 299 15.05 -12.32 29.42
N THR A 300 15.86 -11.52 28.71
CA THR A 300 17.21 -11.95 28.33
C THR A 300 18.15 -12.07 29.53
N LEU A 301 17.77 -11.47 30.67
CA LEU A 301 18.41 -11.69 31.95
C LEU A 301 17.96 -13.05 32.51
N GLY A 302 18.78 -14.09 32.30
CA GLY A 302 18.60 -15.39 32.95
C GLY A 302 17.53 -16.32 32.38
N ASN A 303 16.92 -15.97 31.24
CA ASN A 303 15.93 -16.80 30.54
C ASN A 303 14.70 -17.16 31.41
N VAL A 304 14.17 -16.15 32.09
CA VAL A 304 12.99 -16.21 32.97
C VAL A 304 11.81 -15.50 32.32
N ALA A 305 10.60 -15.96 32.58
CA ALA A 305 9.38 -15.42 32.00
C ALA A 305 8.73 -14.36 32.88
N LEU A 306 8.12 -13.36 32.26
CA LEU A 306 7.19 -12.43 32.91
C LEU A 306 5.94 -13.18 33.37
N THR A 307 5.65 -13.10 34.65
CA THR A 307 4.59 -13.88 35.30
C THR A 307 3.70 -12.97 36.16
N THR A 308 2.38 -13.13 36.02
CA THR A 308 1.41 -12.52 36.94
C THR A 308 1.27 -13.34 38.22
N THR A 309 1.21 -12.66 39.36
CA THR A 309 0.78 -13.27 40.63
C THR A 309 -0.75 -13.24 40.76
N PRO A 310 -1.35 -14.05 41.67
CA PRO A 310 -2.81 -14.05 41.87
C PRO A 310 -3.41 -12.69 42.29
N ASN A 311 -2.61 -11.78 42.86
CA ASN A 311 -3.04 -10.42 43.22
C ASN A 311 -2.71 -9.37 42.15
N GLY A 312 -2.31 -9.80 40.94
CA GLY A 312 -2.06 -8.93 39.80
C GLY A 312 -0.68 -8.27 39.76
N LYS A 313 0.21 -8.52 40.73
CA LYS A 313 1.60 -8.02 40.67
C LYS A 313 2.43 -8.79 39.64
N LEU A 314 3.45 -8.14 39.08
CA LEU A 314 4.36 -8.74 38.12
C LEU A 314 5.67 -9.18 38.74
N GLN A 315 6.12 -10.37 38.36
CA GLN A 315 7.41 -10.92 38.77
C GLN A 315 8.01 -11.75 37.65
N ILE A 316 9.26 -12.18 37.82
CA ILE A 316 9.87 -13.20 36.98
C ILE A 316 9.81 -14.58 37.63
N THR A 317 9.55 -15.62 36.86
CA THR A 317 9.72 -17.02 37.29
C THR A 317 10.36 -17.84 36.16
N LYS A 318 10.79 -19.08 36.45
CA LYS A 318 11.29 -19.97 35.39
C LYS A 318 10.22 -20.20 34.32
N VAL A 319 10.66 -20.26 33.06
CA VAL A 319 9.78 -20.58 31.93
C VAL A 319 9.07 -21.91 32.19
N ASN A 320 7.74 -21.90 32.10
CA ASN A 320 6.88 -23.05 32.30
C ASN A 320 5.80 -23.09 31.21
N ASP A 321 5.89 -24.08 30.32
CA ASP A 321 4.99 -24.21 29.18
C ASP A 321 3.50 -24.41 29.54
N MET A 322 3.23 -24.86 30.76
CA MET A 322 1.87 -25.13 31.23
C MET A 322 1.26 -23.94 32.00
N SER A 323 2.00 -22.86 32.24
CA SER A 323 1.55 -21.76 33.10
C SER A 323 0.79 -20.69 32.32
N LYS A 324 -0.53 -20.57 32.55
CA LYS A 324 -1.34 -19.45 32.01
C LYS A 324 -0.89 -18.08 32.52
N ALA A 325 -0.35 -18.01 33.74
CA ALA A 325 0.19 -16.78 34.33
C ALA A 325 1.41 -16.21 33.58
N GLN A 326 2.01 -16.98 32.66
CA GLN A 326 3.10 -16.56 31.77
C GLN A 326 2.64 -16.28 30.33
N VAL A 327 1.34 -16.39 30.07
CA VAL A 327 0.76 -16.20 28.74
C VAL A 327 0.16 -14.81 28.67
N TRP A 328 0.56 -14.08 27.64
CA TRP A 328 0.17 -12.71 27.38
C TRP A 328 -0.40 -12.59 25.97
N ARG A 329 -1.28 -11.62 25.74
CA ARG A 329 -1.75 -11.27 24.40
C ARG A 329 -1.43 -9.82 24.12
N PHE A 330 -0.89 -9.57 22.93
CA PHE A 330 -0.73 -8.21 22.42
C PHE A 330 -1.95 -7.82 21.61
N GLU A 331 -2.70 -6.85 22.12
CA GLU A 331 -3.78 -6.20 21.39
C GLU A 331 -3.24 -4.90 20.80
N THR A 332 -3.15 -4.84 19.47
CA THR A 332 -2.62 -3.64 18.79
C THR A 332 -3.66 -2.53 18.83
N VAL A 333 -3.24 -1.34 19.24
CA VAL A 333 -4.06 -0.13 19.19
C VAL A 333 -4.04 0.43 17.78
N PRO A 334 -5.20 0.81 17.19
CA PRO A 334 -5.22 1.39 15.86
C PRO A 334 -4.43 2.70 15.79
N THR A 335 -3.50 2.77 14.84
CA THR A 335 -2.74 4.00 14.53
C THR A 335 -3.14 4.48 13.14
N PRO A 336 -3.89 5.58 13.03
CA PRO A 336 -4.35 6.07 11.74
C PRO A 336 -3.16 6.62 10.94
N SER A 337 -3.21 6.51 9.62
CA SER A 337 -2.27 7.24 8.76
C SER A 337 -2.32 8.74 9.07
N PRO A 338 -1.18 9.43 9.18
CA PRO A 338 -1.14 10.89 9.36
C PRO A 338 -1.55 11.63 8.07
N PHE A 339 -1.75 10.92 6.97
CA PHE A 339 -2.22 11.47 5.69
C PHE A 339 -3.75 11.43 5.58
N TRP A 340 -4.30 11.85 4.44
CA TRP A 340 -5.74 11.84 4.18
C TRP A 340 -6.27 10.41 4.11
N GLN A 341 -7.40 10.17 4.77
CA GLN A 341 -8.08 8.88 4.83
C GLN A 341 -9.57 9.04 4.60
N THR A 342 -10.22 7.95 4.25
CA THR A 342 -11.67 7.84 4.27
C THR A 342 -12.09 7.03 5.50
N ILE A 343 -13.28 7.32 6.01
CA ILE A 343 -13.88 6.63 7.16
C ILE A 343 -15.17 6.00 6.65
N GLN A 344 -15.19 4.67 6.57
CA GLN A 344 -16.30 3.92 5.96
C GLN A 344 -16.90 2.97 6.99
N ASN A 345 -18.22 2.98 7.13
CA ASN A 345 -18.90 1.99 7.96
C ASN A 345 -18.88 0.62 7.28
N ILE A 346 -18.54 -0.43 8.03
CA ILE A 346 -18.39 -1.77 7.46
C ILE A 346 -19.71 -2.43 7.09
N GLU A 347 -20.79 -2.08 7.79
CA GLU A 347 -22.10 -2.70 7.58
C GLU A 347 -22.83 -2.04 6.41
N SER A 348 -22.93 -0.71 6.45
CA SER A 348 -23.65 0.06 5.41
C SER A 348 -22.81 0.35 4.17
N GLY A 349 -21.47 0.26 4.27
CA GLY A 349 -20.54 0.71 3.23
C GLY A 349 -20.52 2.23 3.04
N SER A 350 -21.22 3.01 3.88
CA SER A 350 -21.31 4.46 3.74
C SER A 350 -20.08 5.15 4.32
N PHE A 351 -19.64 6.20 3.64
CA PHE A 351 -18.57 7.09 4.07
C PHE A 351 -19.12 8.22 4.92
N ILE A 352 -18.32 8.64 5.89
CA ILE A 352 -18.55 9.90 6.60
C ILE A 352 -18.18 11.05 5.68
N THR A 353 -19.14 11.95 5.42
CA THR A 353 -18.96 13.05 4.47
C THR A 353 -19.50 14.34 5.02
N GLN A 354 -18.75 15.43 4.86
CA GLN A 354 -19.24 16.76 5.15
C GLN A 354 -20.10 17.28 3.98
N THR A 355 -21.42 17.18 4.12
CA THR A 355 -22.39 17.46 3.06
C THR A 355 -22.82 18.93 2.97
N GLY A 356 -22.66 19.67 4.07
CA GLY A 356 -22.94 21.11 4.13
C GLY A 356 -21.88 21.86 4.93
N SER A 357 -22.07 23.17 5.13
CA SER A 357 -21.06 24.02 5.79
C SER A 357 -20.62 23.49 7.15
N ASN A 358 -21.53 22.90 7.95
CA ASN A 358 -21.20 22.25 9.22
C ASN A 358 -21.85 20.85 9.35
N THR A 359 -22.56 20.36 8.32
CA THR A 359 -23.34 19.13 8.40
C THR A 359 -22.51 17.94 7.96
N VAL A 360 -22.52 16.87 8.76
CA VAL A 360 -21.86 15.59 8.43
C VAL A 360 -22.91 14.49 8.35
N SER A 361 -22.86 13.70 7.29
CA SER A 361 -23.87 12.67 6.99
C SER A 361 -23.22 11.42 6.40
N PRO A 362 -23.87 10.24 6.52
CA PRO A 362 -23.42 9.05 5.84
C PRO A 362 -23.79 9.17 4.36
N THR A 363 -22.85 8.89 3.47
CA THR A 363 -23.07 8.91 2.02
C THR A 363 -22.45 7.69 1.37
N SER A 364 -23.03 7.20 0.29
CA SER A 364 -22.40 6.18 -0.57
C SER A 364 -22.07 6.82 -1.92
N PRO A 365 -21.12 7.78 -1.97
CA PRO A 365 -20.94 8.60 -3.14
C PRO A 365 -20.29 7.80 -4.28
N VAL A 366 -20.71 8.12 -5.51
CA VAL A 366 -20.09 7.62 -6.74
C VAL A 366 -18.64 8.12 -6.86
N ARG A 367 -18.26 9.20 -6.17
CA ARG A 367 -16.87 9.64 -6.07
C ARG A 367 -16.56 10.02 -4.65
N VAL A 368 -15.54 9.40 -4.07
CA VAL A 368 -14.99 9.85 -2.79
C VAL A 368 -14.16 11.10 -3.08
N ASP A 369 -14.71 12.27 -2.77
CA ASP A 369 -14.05 13.56 -2.96
C ASP A 369 -13.49 14.13 -1.65
N ARG A 370 -12.97 15.35 -1.72
CA ARG A 370 -12.38 16.07 -0.57
C ARG A 370 -13.34 16.21 0.62
N LYS A 371 -14.66 16.11 0.43
CA LYS A 371 -15.66 16.18 1.51
C LYS A 371 -15.72 14.90 2.34
N SER A 372 -15.29 13.77 1.78
CA SER A 372 -15.20 12.47 2.47
C SER A 372 -13.77 12.14 2.93
N TRP A 373 -12.83 13.06 2.74
CA TRP A 373 -11.43 12.90 3.13
C TRP A 373 -11.17 13.56 4.47
N TRP A 374 -10.70 12.76 5.41
CA TRP A 374 -10.46 13.12 6.79
C TRP A 374 -9.01 12.83 7.16
N ARG A 375 -8.42 13.67 7.99
CA ARG A 375 -7.09 13.44 8.56
C ARG A 375 -7.17 13.42 10.07
N PHE A 376 -6.57 12.40 10.66
CA PHE A 376 -6.41 12.30 12.10
C PHE A 376 -5.19 13.14 12.49
N VAL A 377 -5.43 14.24 13.18
CA VAL A 377 -4.39 15.16 13.68
C VAL A 377 -4.27 14.94 15.19
N PRO A 378 -3.18 14.29 15.65
CA PRO A 378 -2.89 14.13 17.08
C PRO A 378 -2.90 15.48 17.80
N LYS A 379 -3.51 15.53 18.98
CA LYS A 379 -3.53 16.74 19.80
C LYS A 379 -2.61 16.62 21.00
N PRO A 380 -1.42 17.26 20.97
CA PRO A 380 -0.60 17.43 22.16
C PRO A 380 -1.27 18.43 23.13
N GLY A 381 -1.72 17.95 24.30
CA GLY A 381 -2.16 18.79 25.43
C GLY A 381 -3.48 18.37 26.10
N ASN A 382 -3.45 18.27 27.45
CA ASN A 382 -4.56 17.93 28.36
C ASN A 382 -5.27 16.57 28.10
N GLY A 383 -4.49 15.57 27.71
CA GLY A 383 -4.97 14.21 27.49
C GLY A 383 -4.04 13.45 26.55
N PRO A 384 -4.22 12.13 26.43
CA PRO A 384 -3.29 11.26 25.74
C PRO A 384 -3.16 11.53 24.24
N PHE A 385 -1.97 11.24 23.69
CA PHE A 385 -1.63 11.24 22.24
C PHE A 385 -2.41 10.20 21.39
N PHE A 386 -3.51 9.69 21.93
CA PHE A 386 -4.50 8.85 21.27
C PHE A 386 -5.79 9.63 20.97
N HIS A 387 -5.83 10.91 21.33
CA HIS A 387 -6.90 11.81 20.95
C HIS A 387 -6.54 12.59 19.68
N TYR A 388 -7.45 12.54 18.72
CA TYR A 388 -7.31 13.14 17.42
C TYR A 388 -8.39 14.19 17.22
N ASP A 389 -8.01 15.32 16.63
CA ASP A 389 -8.95 16.06 15.80
C ASP A 389 -9.05 15.31 14.47
N ILE A 390 -10.28 15.08 13.99
CA ILE A 390 -10.51 14.49 12.67
C ILE A 390 -10.88 15.63 11.72
N VAL A 391 -9.92 16.07 10.91
CA VAL A 391 -10.00 17.29 10.08
C VAL A 391 -10.46 16.97 8.67
N ASN A 392 -11.49 17.65 8.18
CA ASN A 392 -11.96 17.51 6.80
C ASN A 392 -11.03 18.21 5.81
N ARG A 393 -10.75 17.57 4.66
CA ARG A 393 -9.87 18.14 3.62
C ARG A 393 -10.46 19.39 2.97
N GLU A 394 -11.74 19.37 2.66
CA GLU A 394 -12.39 20.42 1.86
C GLU A 394 -12.57 21.72 2.66
N SER A 395 -13.06 21.60 3.89
CA SER A 395 -13.39 22.75 4.74
C SER A 395 -12.29 23.14 5.71
N GLY A 396 -11.36 22.21 6.03
CA GLY A 396 -10.40 22.37 7.11
C GLY A 396 -11.03 22.31 8.52
N GLN A 397 -12.33 22.02 8.63
CA GLN A 397 -13.05 21.94 9.89
C GLN A 397 -12.86 20.59 10.59
N VAL A 398 -13.13 20.56 11.91
CA VAL A 398 -12.95 19.39 12.78
C VAL A 398 -14.29 18.69 13.03
N LEU A 399 -14.31 17.37 12.86
CA LEU A 399 -15.45 16.51 13.18
C LEU A 399 -15.78 16.60 14.67
N THR A 400 -17.04 16.86 14.99
CA THR A 400 -17.54 17.04 16.35
C THR A 400 -18.66 16.06 16.64
N GLY A 401 -18.51 15.34 17.76
CA GLY A 401 -19.45 14.36 18.27
C GLY A 401 -20.67 14.99 18.95
N GLY A 402 -21.79 14.26 18.95
CA GLY A 402 -23.04 14.72 19.51
C GLY A 402 -24.22 13.85 19.09
N GLY A 403 -25.43 14.35 19.36
CA GLY A 403 -26.66 13.69 18.91
C GLY A 403 -26.85 13.68 17.40
N SER A 404 -26.18 14.56 16.67
CA SER A 404 -25.90 14.49 15.24
C SER A 404 -24.46 14.95 15.08
N LEU A 405 -23.70 14.33 14.18
CA LEU A 405 -22.36 14.82 13.88
C LEU A 405 -22.40 16.18 13.19
N SER A 406 -21.37 16.98 13.45
CA SER A 406 -21.13 18.24 12.76
C SER A 406 -19.64 18.42 12.49
N ALA A 407 -19.30 19.40 11.65
CA ALA A 407 -17.93 19.86 11.46
C ALA A 407 -17.86 21.36 11.79
N GLY A 408 -16.84 21.78 12.53
CA GLY A 408 -16.69 23.17 12.97
C GLY A 408 -15.29 23.50 13.49
N GLY A 409 -15.21 24.49 14.38
CA GLY A 409 -13.96 24.78 15.11
C GLY A 409 -13.64 23.67 16.11
N GLY A 410 -12.36 23.28 16.18
CA GLY A 410 -11.88 22.31 17.17
C GLY A 410 -11.56 22.94 18.53
N GLY A 411 -11.15 22.11 19.49
CA GLY A 411 -10.65 22.54 20.81
C GLY A 411 -11.55 22.21 22.00
N SER A 412 -12.68 21.54 21.78
CA SER A 412 -13.53 20.97 22.84
C SER A 412 -13.36 19.45 22.94
N ASP A 413 -13.78 18.87 24.07
CA ASP A 413 -13.81 17.41 24.24
C ASP A 413 -14.71 16.71 23.21
N THR A 414 -15.78 17.37 22.76
CA THR A 414 -16.65 16.85 21.70
C THR A 414 -15.98 16.86 20.33
N SER A 415 -14.91 17.61 20.11
CA SER A 415 -14.10 17.57 18.88
C SER A 415 -12.94 16.56 18.94
N ARG A 416 -12.68 15.97 20.11
CA ARG A 416 -11.60 14.99 20.34
C ARG A 416 -12.12 13.56 20.21
N TRP A 417 -11.36 12.71 19.52
CA TRP A 417 -11.71 11.33 19.23
C TRP A 417 -10.59 10.36 19.59
N ALA A 418 -10.93 9.22 20.18
CA ALA A 418 -10.04 8.11 20.44
C ALA A 418 -10.36 6.92 19.52
N LEU A 419 -9.41 6.00 19.36
CA LEU A 419 -9.59 4.77 18.60
C LEU A 419 -9.41 3.56 19.52
N ASP A 420 -10.25 2.54 19.33
CA ASP A 420 -10.13 1.23 19.98
C ASP A 420 -10.40 0.13 18.97
N CYS A 421 -9.88 -1.08 19.21
CA CYS A 421 -10.18 -2.27 18.43
C CYS A 421 -11.44 -2.95 18.97
N SER A 422 -12.27 -3.45 18.07
CA SER A 422 -13.45 -4.27 18.40
C SER A 422 -13.28 -5.66 17.80
N ASP A 423 -12.37 -6.45 18.36
CA ASP A 423 -12.06 -7.87 18.08
C ASP A 423 -11.89 -8.30 16.58
N THR A 424 -11.93 -7.35 15.66
CA THR A 424 -11.95 -7.46 14.19
C THR A 424 -10.93 -6.48 13.61
N GLU A 425 -10.59 -6.59 12.32
CA GLU A 425 -9.66 -5.67 11.64
C GLU A 425 -10.15 -4.20 11.55
N ASN A 426 -11.26 -3.87 12.21
CA ASN A 426 -11.95 -2.57 12.14
C ASN A 426 -11.77 -1.77 13.42
N VAL A 427 -12.04 -0.46 13.35
CA VAL A 427 -11.87 0.44 14.49
C VAL A 427 -13.20 0.94 15.03
N GLY A 428 -13.33 0.98 16.35
CA GLY A 428 -14.28 1.83 17.04
C GLY A 428 -13.69 3.23 17.18
N ILE A 429 -14.49 4.25 16.87
CA ILE A 429 -14.07 5.66 16.99
C ILE A 429 -14.88 6.29 18.13
N PHE A 430 -14.24 6.61 19.25
CA PHE A 430 -14.91 7.05 20.46
C PHE A 430 -14.75 8.55 20.65
N ASN A 431 -15.84 9.24 20.95
CA ASN A 431 -15.79 10.67 21.24
C ASN A 431 -15.44 10.91 22.70
N VAL A 432 -14.47 11.79 22.97
CA VAL A 432 -14.00 12.06 24.34
C VAL A 432 -15.05 12.79 25.17
N GLY A 433 -15.74 13.77 24.57
CA GLY A 433 -16.72 14.60 25.27
C GLY A 433 -18.04 13.89 25.55
N THR A 434 -18.57 13.13 24.57
CA THR A 434 -19.84 12.41 24.77
C THR A 434 -19.66 11.02 25.37
N LYS A 435 -18.42 10.51 25.44
CA LYS A 435 -18.08 9.13 25.82
C LYS A 435 -18.78 8.06 24.96
N GLY A 436 -19.39 8.47 23.85
CA GLY A 436 -20.09 7.61 22.91
C GLY A 436 -19.19 7.17 21.77
N VAL A 437 -19.42 5.96 21.27
CA VAL A 437 -18.82 5.48 20.02
C VAL A 437 -19.57 6.07 18.82
N LEU A 438 -18.83 6.35 17.76
CA LEU A 438 -19.34 6.78 16.47
C LEU A 438 -20.23 5.70 15.87
N ASP A 439 -21.50 6.03 15.68
CA ASP A 439 -22.56 5.09 15.35
C ASP A 439 -23.29 5.56 14.09
N HIS A 440 -23.42 4.67 13.11
CA HIS A 440 -24.38 4.81 12.02
C HIS A 440 -25.73 4.23 12.46
N TYR A 441 -26.57 5.09 13.03
CA TYR A 441 -27.82 4.71 13.69
C TYR A 441 -28.68 3.72 12.88
N GLU A 442 -29.22 2.72 13.59
CA GLU A 442 -30.15 1.68 13.13
C GLU A 442 -31.44 2.31 12.57
N GLY A 443 -31.38 2.68 11.28
CA GLY A 443 -32.34 3.56 10.59
C GLY A 443 -31.75 4.28 9.35
N GLY A 444 -30.43 4.20 9.14
CA GLY A 444 -29.77 4.34 7.83
C GLY A 444 -29.55 5.74 7.26
N SER A 445 -29.86 6.81 8.01
CA SER A 445 -29.75 8.19 7.50
C SER A 445 -28.94 9.15 8.39
N LYS A 446 -28.46 8.68 9.55
CA LYS A 446 -27.89 9.57 10.57
C LYS A 446 -26.64 9.00 11.20
N LEU A 447 -25.67 9.88 11.43
CA LEU A 447 -24.48 9.60 12.24
C LEU A 447 -24.58 10.30 13.59
N GLU A 448 -24.17 9.62 14.65
CA GLU A 448 -24.12 10.18 16.00
C GLU A 448 -22.94 9.62 16.80
N ALA A 449 -22.62 10.27 17.92
CA ALA A 449 -21.67 9.77 18.91
C ALA A 449 -22.25 10.02 20.30
N LYS A 450 -23.09 9.10 20.77
CA LYS A 450 -23.78 9.16 22.07
C LYS A 450 -23.48 7.89 22.86
N GLN A 451 -23.43 8.03 24.18
CA GLN A 451 -23.34 6.86 25.06
C GLN A 451 -24.62 6.01 24.90
N ARG A 452 -24.44 4.72 24.59
CA ARG A 452 -25.49 3.72 24.43
C ARG A 452 -25.02 2.41 25.05
N ASP A 453 -25.96 1.52 25.33
CA ASP A 453 -25.64 0.14 25.69
C ASP A 453 -25.02 -0.59 24.47
N GLY A 454 -24.00 -1.41 24.72
CA GLY A 454 -23.22 -2.13 23.71
C GLY A 454 -21.95 -1.39 23.25
N GLY A 455 -20.85 -2.13 23.10
CA GLY A 455 -19.55 -1.60 22.68
C GLY A 455 -19.41 -1.42 21.16
N ALA A 456 -18.16 -1.31 20.71
CA ALA A 456 -17.80 -1.25 19.28
C ALA A 456 -18.03 -2.59 18.53
N GLU A 457 -18.51 -3.64 19.20
CA GLU A 457 -18.84 -4.94 18.60
C GLU A 457 -20.00 -4.89 17.59
N ASN A 458 -20.84 -3.85 17.62
CA ASN A 458 -21.89 -3.67 16.62
C ASN A 458 -21.26 -3.23 15.27
N PRO A 459 -21.53 -3.92 14.14
CA PRO A 459 -21.02 -3.54 12.81
C PRO A 459 -21.34 -2.09 12.38
N LEU A 460 -22.44 -1.50 12.86
CA LEU A 460 -22.79 -0.08 12.63
C LEU A 460 -21.91 0.91 13.42
N ARG A 461 -21.09 0.42 14.36
CA ARG A 461 -20.13 1.18 15.17
C ARG A 461 -18.68 0.87 14.81
N GLN A 462 -18.47 0.01 13.81
CA GLN A 462 -17.17 -0.37 13.29
C GLN A 462 -16.88 0.35 11.99
N TRP A 463 -15.65 0.86 11.89
CA TRP A 463 -15.23 1.71 10.80
C TRP A 463 -13.95 1.18 10.19
N ALA A 464 -13.92 1.11 8.87
CA ALA A 464 -12.73 0.84 8.13
C ALA A 464 -12.07 2.18 7.77
N LEU A 465 -10.87 2.43 8.30
CA LEU A 465 -10.03 3.55 7.88
C LEU A 465 -9.18 3.10 6.70
N ALA A 466 -9.12 3.89 5.62
CA ALA A 466 -7.97 3.75 4.74
C ALA A 466 -7.53 5.02 4.06
N PRO A 467 -6.22 5.13 3.80
CA PRO A 467 -5.64 6.27 3.12
C PRO A 467 -6.25 6.52 1.75
N VAL A 468 -6.40 7.78 1.38
CA VAL A 468 -6.98 8.22 0.10
C VAL A 468 -6.12 7.77 -1.07
N GLU A 469 -4.79 7.73 -0.90
CA GLU A 469 -3.89 7.14 -1.89
C GLU A 469 -4.06 5.62 -2.04
N LYS A 470 -4.79 4.99 -1.12
CA LYS A 470 -5.08 3.54 -1.06
C LYS A 470 -6.58 3.18 -1.20
N ARG A 471 -7.49 4.11 -1.53
CA ARG A 471 -8.94 3.83 -1.72
C ARG A 471 -9.52 4.59 -2.91
N VAL A 472 -10.40 4.03 -3.74
CA VAL A 472 -11.04 2.70 -3.80
C VAL A 472 -10.09 1.71 -4.51
N PRO A 473 -10.15 0.38 -4.27
CA PRO A 473 -9.43 -0.57 -5.09
C PRO A 473 -9.83 -0.40 -6.54
N SER A 474 -8.93 0.21 -7.31
CA SER A 474 -9.12 0.34 -8.73
C SER A 474 -8.56 -0.88 -9.42
N PHE A 475 -9.21 -1.24 -10.51
CA PHE A 475 -8.80 -2.34 -11.35
C PHE A 475 -8.76 -1.85 -12.79
N ALA A 476 -7.85 -2.43 -13.55
CA ALA A 476 -7.96 -2.39 -14.98
C ALA A 476 -8.94 -3.47 -15.44
N ILE A 477 -9.68 -3.15 -16.50
CA ILE A 477 -10.55 -4.10 -17.18
C ILE A 477 -9.82 -4.51 -18.46
N VAL A 478 -9.35 -5.76 -18.50
CA VAL A 478 -8.49 -6.27 -19.56
C VAL A 478 -9.27 -7.20 -20.45
N ASN A 479 -9.24 -6.97 -21.76
CA ASN A 479 -9.91 -7.85 -22.70
C ASN A 479 -9.12 -9.15 -22.92
N ALA A 480 -9.78 -10.30 -22.85
CA ALA A 480 -9.14 -11.61 -22.94
C ALA A 480 -8.72 -12.03 -24.36
N ARG A 481 -9.24 -11.37 -25.40
CA ARG A 481 -8.85 -11.59 -26.80
C ARG A 481 -7.64 -10.76 -27.18
N THR A 482 -7.60 -9.51 -26.73
CA THR A 482 -6.63 -8.52 -27.21
C THR A 482 -5.56 -8.15 -26.20
N GLY A 483 -5.76 -8.43 -24.91
CA GLY A 483 -4.89 -7.98 -23.82
C GLY A 483 -4.99 -6.48 -23.51
N ARG A 484 -5.83 -5.73 -24.25
CA ARG A 484 -5.97 -4.28 -24.09
C ARG A 484 -6.74 -3.90 -22.85
N PHE A 485 -6.38 -2.75 -22.29
CA PHE A 485 -7.08 -2.13 -21.17
C PHE A 485 -8.25 -1.29 -21.67
N LEU A 486 -9.44 -1.50 -21.10
CA LEU A 486 -10.53 -0.52 -21.22
C LEU A 486 -10.08 0.78 -20.54
N SER A 487 -10.09 1.87 -21.28
CA SER A 487 -9.38 3.10 -20.88
C SER A 487 -10.21 4.34 -21.16
N PHE A 488 -10.16 5.29 -20.23
CA PHE A 488 -10.78 6.58 -20.36
C PHE A 488 -9.90 7.51 -21.22
N ASN A 489 -10.49 8.11 -22.26
CA ASN A 489 -9.76 8.97 -23.17
C ASN A 489 -9.75 10.43 -22.69
N ASN A 490 -8.67 10.80 -21.99
CA ASN A 490 -8.44 12.14 -21.46
C ASN A 490 -8.39 13.26 -22.53
N SER A 491 -8.20 12.92 -23.81
CA SER A 491 -8.12 13.93 -24.88
C SER A 491 -9.48 14.28 -25.50
N SER A 492 -10.56 13.68 -25.02
CA SER A 492 -11.91 13.91 -25.54
C SER A 492 -12.75 14.71 -24.54
N GLU A 493 -13.34 15.81 -24.99
CA GLU A 493 -14.23 16.64 -24.16
C GLU A 493 -15.49 15.88 -23.69
N SER A 494 -15.83 14.78 -24.37
CA SER A 494 -17.02 13.95 -24.11
C SER A 494 -16.76 12.67 -23.32
N GLY A 495 -15.57 12.50 -22.73
CA GLY A 495 -15.26 11.32 -21.91
C GLY A 495 -15.33 9.99 -22.67
N GLY A 496 -14.79 9.95 -23.89
CA GLY A 496 -14.78 8.76 -24.74
C GLY A 496 -14.01 7.58 -24.14
N ILE A 497 -14.42 6.36 -24.51
CA ILE A 497 -13.79 5.12 -24.06
C ILE A 497 -13.03 4.47 -25.21
N ILE A 498 -11.79 4.05 -24.93
CA ILE A 498 -10.91 3.36 -25.88
C ILE A 498 -10.38 2.07 -25.26
N THR A 499 -9.72 1.24 -26.07
CA THR A 499 -8.85 0.16 -25.58
C THR A 499 -7.42 0.41 -26.04
N ASN A 500 -6.46 0.31 -25.12
CA ASN A 500 -5.04 0.57 -25.41
C ASN A 500 -4.13 -0.52 -24.82
N ASP A 501 -2.86 -0.44 -25.20
CA ASP A 501 -1.78 -1.32 -24.77
C ASP A 501 -0.86 -0.62 -23.74
N ASP A 502 -1.38 0.39 -23.02
CA ASP A 502 -0.61 1.22 -22.08
C ASP A 502 -0.32 0.48 -20.74
N PHE A 503 0.07 1.20 -19.69
CA PHE A 503 0.37 0.57 -18.40
C PHE A 503 -0.91 0.27 -17.62
N ILE A 504 -0.96 -0.90 -16.99
CA ILE A 504 -2.05 -1.25 -16.07
C ILE A 504 -2.22 -0.20 -14.96
N THR A 505 -1.14 0.42 -14.50
CA THR A 505 -1.17 1.43 -13.42
C THR A 505 -1.58 2.83 -13.89
N ALA A 506 -1.75 3.07 -15.18
CA ALA A 506 -2.16 4.37 -15.69
C ALA A 506 -3.56 4.71 -15.17
N ASP A 507 -3.76 5.92 -14.63
CA ASP A 507 -5.05 6.30 -14.04
C ASP A 507 -6.21 6.23 -15.06
N ALA A 508 -5.93 6.48 -16.34
CA ALA A 508 -6.88 6.31 -17.43
C ALA A 508 -7.39 4.86 -17.58
N ASN A 509 -6.58 3.88 -17.19
CA ASN A 509 -6.87 2.45 -17.32
C ASN A 509 -7.50 1.88 -16.04
N GLN A 510 -7.71 2.73 -15.02
CA GLN A 510 -8.16 2.32 -13.70
C GLN A 510 -9.62 2.70 -13.45
N TRP A 511 -10.37 1.74 -12.93
CA TRP A 511 -11.82 1.84 -12.73
C TRP A 511 -12.22 1.46 -11.31
N TYR A 512 -13.33 2.03 -10.84
CA TYR A 512 -13.97 1.76 -9.57
C TYR A 512 -15.30 1.03 -9.79
N LEU A 513 -15.68 0.11 -8.89
CA LEU A 513 -17.02 -0.48 -8.86
C LEU A 513 -17.84 0.11 -7.74
N TYR A 514 -19.03 0.59 -8.07
CA TYR A 514 -20.04 1.06 -7.11
C TYR A 514 -21.21 0.10 -7.15
N ASN A 515 -21.43 -0.67 -6.09
CA ASN A 515 -22.56 -1.59 -6.03
C ASN A 515 -23.89 -0.82 -5.96
N LYS A 516 -24.80 -1.14 -6.88
CA LYS A 516 -26.12 -0.51 -7.04
C LYS A 516 -27.28 -1.38 -6.57
N SER A 517 -27.07 -2.66 -6.33
CA SER A 517 -28.09 -3.59 -5.85
C SER A 517 -27.60 -4.34 -4.59
N PRO A 518 -27.30 -3.63 -3.49
CA PRO A 518 -26.56 -4.19 -2.36
C PRO A 518 -27.29 -5.30 -1.57
N ASN A 519 -28.56 -5.53 -1.87
CA ASN A 519 -29.43 -6.51 -1.22
C ASN A 519 -30.01 -7.54 -2.22
N SER A 520 -29.39 -7.68 -3.40
CA SER A 520 -29.86 -8.56 -4.48
C SER A 520 -28.83 -9.65 -4.80
N ASP A 521 -29.32 -10.85 -5.15
CA ASP A 521 -28.49 -11.91 -5.75
C ASP A 521 -28.01 -11.52 -7.17
N ASP A 522 -28.78 -10.68 -7.88
CA ASP A 522 -28.35 -10.06 -9.16
C ASP A 522 -27.55 -8.78 -8.85
N THR A 523 -26.23 -8.94 -8.70
CA THR A 523 -25.32 -7.85 -8.33
C THR A 523 -25.02 -6.95 -9.53
N VAL A 524 -25.38 -5.67 -9.39
CA VAL A 524 -25.25 -4.62 -10.40
C VAL A 524 -24.26 -3.57 -9.91
N PHE A 525 -23.41 -3.09 -10.81
CA PHE A 525 -22.41 -2.07 -10.51
C PHE A 525 -22.53 -0.87 -11.45
N ALA A 526 -22.29 0.33 -10.94
CA ALA A 526 -21.79 1.42 -11.78
C ALA A 526 -20.26 1.33 -11.82
N ILE A 527 -19.66 1.58 -12.99
CA ILE A 527 -18.20 1.46 -13.20
C ILE A 527 -17.64 2.87 -13.40
N GLY A 528 -16.98 3.47 -12.41
CA GLY A 528 -16.48 4.85 -12.52
C GLY A 528 -15.01 4.93 -12.89
N THR A 529 -14.63 5.88 -13.74
CA THR A 529 -13.21 6.11 -14.07
C THR A 529 -12.46 6.74 -12.90
N LYS A 530 -11.20 6.33 -12.69
CA LYS A 530 -10.32 6.93 -11.68
C LYS A 530 -9.93 8.38 -12.00
N VAL A 531 -9.93 8.77 -13.27
CA VAL A 531 -9.54 10.12 -13.70
C VAL A 531 -10.58 11.15 -13.27
N SER A 532 -11.85 10.96 -13.63
CA SER A 532 -12.90 11.96 -13.41
C SER A 532 -13.97 11.54 -12.40
N GLY A 533 -14.09 10.25 -12.09
CA GLY A 533 -15.20 9.68 -11.31
C GLY A 533 -16.51 9.50 -12.08
N MET A 534 -16.55 9.85 -13.38
CA MET A 534 -17.72 9.63 -14.24
C MET A 534 -17.96 8.14 -14.46
N VAL A 535 -19.22 7.74 -14.63
CA VAL A 535 -19.59 6.33 -14.78
C VAL A 535 -19.64 5.91 -16.24
N LEU A 536 -19.16 4.70 -16.51
CA LEU A 536 -19.25 4.03 -17.81
C LEU A 536 -20.72 3.92 -18.21
N ASP A 537 -21.04 4.49 -19.36
CA ASP A 537 -22.36 4.59 -19.94
C ASP A 537 -22.38 3.89 -21.30
N HIS A 538 -23.47 3.18 -21.57
CA HIS A 538 -23.83 2.81 -22.93
C HIS A 538 -24.73 3.90 -23.56
N PHE A 539 -24.08 5.01 -23.93
CA PHE A 539 -24.72 6.23 -24.41
C PHE A 539 -25.62 5.99 -25.63
N TYR A 540 -26.92 6.27 -25.47
CA TYR A 540 -27.98 6.04 -26.47
C TYR A 540 -27.99 4.64 -27.10
N GLU A 541 -27.45 3.63 -26.40
CA GLU A 541 -27.25 2.28 -26.93
C GLU A 541 -26.40 2.21 -28.22
N ARG A 542 -25.53 3.19 -28.43
CA ARG A 542 -24.71 3.35 -29.64
C ARG A 542 -23.22 3.34 -29.36
N ALA A 543 -22.79 3.96 -28.27
CA ALA A 543 -21.38 4.18 -27.97
C ALA A 543 -21.11 4.06 -26.47
N LEU A 544 -19.86 3.77 -26.11
CA LEU A 544 -19.40 3.84 -24.74
C LEU A 544 -18.88 5.24 -24.41
N ALA A 545 -19.28 5.77 -23.26
CA ALA A 545 -18.81 7.05 -22.75
C ALA A 545 -18.66 7.00 -21.22
N ALA A 546 -17.96 7.96 -20.64
CA ALA A 546 -17.96 8.24 -19.21
C ALA A 546 -18.02 9.76 -19.00
N ALA A 547 -19.16 10.35 -19.33
CA ALA A 547 -19.39 11.81 -19.32
C ALA A 547 -20.37 12.28 -18.22
N ASN A 548 -20.99 11.35 -17.50
CA ASN A 548 -22.02 11.63 -16.50
C ASN A 548 -21.72 10.80 -15.24
N ASP A 549 -22.04 11.32 -14.06
CA ASP A 549 -21.85 10.68 -12.77
C ASP A 549 -23.12 10.03 -12.19
N ASN A 550 -24.25 10.10 -12.91
CA ASN A 550 -25.53 9.55 -12.49
C ASN A 550 -25.52 8.01 -12.46
N ALA A 551 -25.03 7.40 -11.38
CA ALA A 551 -24.99 5.95 -11.23
C ALA A 551 -26.36 5.26 -11.10
N GLU A 552 -27.47 6.00 -11.03
CA GLU A 552 -28.82 5.41 -10.95
C GLU A 552 -29.42 5.09 -12.32
N HIS A 553 -28.88 5.64 -13.41
CA HIS A 553 -29.41 5.39 -14.74
C HIS A 553 -29.13 3.94 -15.17
N PRO A 554 -30.11 3.18 -15.70
CA PRO A 554 -29.90 1.78 -16.10
C PRO A 554 -28.79 1.59 -17.15
N HIS A 555 -28.58 2.55 -18.06
CA HIS A 555 -27.47 2.50 -19.03
C HIS A 555 -26.08 2.76 -18.42
N HIS A 556 -26.00 3.24 -17.17
CA HIS A 556 -24.74 3.42 -16.44
C HIS A 556 -24.43 2.23 -15.51
N GLN A 557 -25.31 1.22 -15.51
CA GLN A 557 -25.27 0.07 -14.64
C GLN A 557 -24.89 -1.19 -15.43
N TRP A 558 -24.06 -2.04 -14.82
CA TRP A 558 -23.41 -3.17 -15.46
C TRP A 558 -23.44 -4.40 -14.56
N ARG A 559 -23.74 -5.56 -15.15
CA ARG A 559 -23.63 -6.87 -14.51
C ARG A 559 -22.29 -7.50 -14.85
N LEU A 560 -21.63 -8.05 -13.84
CA LEU A 560 -20.45 -8.91 -14.02
C LEU A 560 -20.91 -10.36 -13.96
N ILE A 561 -20.95 -11.01 -15.12
CA ILE A 561 -21.47 -12.38 -15.28
C ILE A 561 -20.26 -13.33 -15.34
N PRO A 562 -20.04 -14.19 -14.33
CA PRO A 562 -18.98 -15.19 -14.39
C PRO A 562 -19.33 -16.27 -15.42
N LEU A 563 -18.30 -16.88 -16.01
CA LEU A 563 -18.49 -18.00 -16.91
C LEU A 563 -18.80 -19.29 -16.13
N GLY A 564 -19.78 -20.06 -16.60
CA GLY A 564 -20.11 -21.38 -16.04
C GLY A 564 -19.00 -22.43 -16.22
N SER A 565 -17.99 -22.14 -17.06
CA SER A 565 -16.82 -23.00 -17.28
C SER A 565 -15.77 -22.94 -16.17
N GLY A 566 -15.88 -22.01 -15.22
CA GLY A 566 -14.89 -21.81 -14.15
C GLY A 566 -13.67 -20.98 -14.57
N GLU A 567 -13.62 -20.48 -15.81
CA GLU A 567 -12.56 -19.57 -16.26
C GLU A 567 -12.57 -18.24 -15.49
N ARG A 568 -11.39 -17.59 -15.40
CA ARG A 568 -11.17 -16.34 -14.64
C ARG A 568 -11.89 -15.10 -15.20
N TYR A 569 -12.50 -15.22 -16.38
CA TYR A 569 -13.11 -14.11 -17.10
C TYR A 569 -14.56 -13.84 -16.68
N PHE A 570 -15.00 -12.62 -16.96
CA PHE A 570 -16.38 -12.17 -16.85
C PHE A 570 -16.88 -11.71 -18.21
N GLN A 571 -18.18 -11.89 -18.42
CA GLN A 571 -18.93 -11.09 -19.37
C GLN A 571 -19.46 -9.86 -18.65
N ILE A 572 -19.38 -8.69 -19.29
CA ILE A 572 -19.86 -7.43 -18.72
C ILE A 572 -21.09 -6.99 -19.52
N GLN A 573 -22.26 -7.01 -18.89
CA GLN A 573 -23.54 -6.73 -19.57
C GLN A 573 -24.15 -5.43 -19.05
N ASN A 574 -24.54 -4.53 -19.95
CA ASN A 574 -25.25 -3.31 -19.58
C ASN A 574 -26.68 -3.63 -19.11
N VAL A 575 -27.13 -3.02 -18.02
CA VAL A 575 -28.47 -3.26 -17.45
C VAL A 575 -29.57 -2.63 -18.30
N GLY A 576 -29.37 -1.41 -18.80
CA GLY A 576 -30.36 -0.72 -19.62
C GLY A 576 -30.56 -1.38 -20.98
N SER A 577 -29.47 -1.60 -21.72
CA SER A 577 -29.55 -2.12 -23.10
C SER A 577 -29.53 -3.64 -23.19
N GLN A 578 -29.18 -4.36 -22.12
CA GLN A 578 -29.01 -5.83 -22.08
C GLN A 578 -27.90 -6.36 -23.01
N LYS A 579 -27.01 -5.48 -23.50
CA LYS A 579 -25.95 -5.83 -24.44
C LYS A 579 -24.60 -5.99 -23.74
N TYR A 580 -23.71 -6.74 -24.38
CA TYR A 580 -22.41 -7.14 -23.81
C TYR A 580 -21.28 -6.24 -24.30
N LEU A 581 -20.38 -5.88 -23.38
CA LEU A 581 -19.14 -5.18 -23.67
C LEU A 581 -18.22 -6.05 -24.53
N GLU A 582 -17.73 -5.51 -25.64
CA GLU A 582 -16.89 -6.22 -26.60
C GLU A 582 -15.72 -5.35 -27.10
N GLU A 583 -14.58 -6.00 -27.34
CA GLU A 583 -13.43 -5.44 -28.04
C GLU A 583 -13.07 -6.35 -29.22
N LEU A 584 -13.21 -5.83 -30.43
CA LEU A 584 -13.04 -6.56 -31.70
C LEU A 584 -11.66 -6.33 -32.32
N ASN A 585 -10.65 -6.01 -31.49
CA ASN A 585 -9.31 -5.62 -31.92
C ASN A 585 -9.28 -4.34 -32.76
N SER A 586 -10.18 -3.41 -32.45
CA SER A 586 -10.32 -2.10 -33.10
C SER A 586 -9.61 -0.99 -32.33
N GLY A 587 -9.36 -1.16 -31.02
CA GLY A 587 -8.96 -0.04 -30.16
C GLY A 587 -10.14 0.85 -29.74
N SER A 588 -11.36 0.51 -30.19
CA SER A 588 -12.60 1.25 -29.97
C SER A 588 -13.66 0.25 -29.48
N PRO A 589 -13.74 0.03 -28.16
CA PRO A 589 -14.66 -0.94 -27.57
C PRO A 589 -16.10 -0.48 -27.75
N ASN A 590 -17.04 -1.41 -27.70
CA ASN A 590 -18.46 -1.10 -27.77
C ASN A 590 -19.29 -2.04 -26.88
N ALA A 591 -20.61 -1.80 -26.79
CA ALA A 591 -21.55 -2.70 -26.12
C ALA A 591 -22.74 -3.04 -27.02
N ASN A 592 -22.48 -3.48 -28.25
CA ASN A 592 -23.51 -3.72 -29.27
C ASN A 592 -23.96 -5.19 -29.38
N ALA A 593 -23.27 -6.13 -28.72
CA ALA A 593 -23.61 -7.53 -28.81
C ALA A 593 -24.90 -7.87 -28.06
N ASN A 594 -25.85 -8.48 -28.78
CA ASN A 594 -27.13 -8.92 -28.23
C ASN A 594 -27.09 -10.33 -27.61
N GLN A 595 -26.01 -11.08 -27.83
CA GLN A 595 -25.86 -12.45 -27.35
C GLN A 595 -24.47 -12.65 -26.73
N PRO A 596 -24.38 -13.39 -25.61
CA PRO A 596 -23.11 -13.76 -25.02
C PRO A 596 -22.34 -14.72 -25.93
N THR A 597 -21.06 -14.48 -26.15
CA THR A 597 -20.12 -15.42 -26.77
C THR A 597 -18.87 -15.58 -25.94
N THR A 598 -18.36 -16.81 -25.91
CA THR A 598 -17.09 -17.19 -25.28
C THR A 598 -16.03 -17.62 -26.32
N ASP A 599 -16.45 -17.87 -27.56
CA ASP A 599 -15.67 -18.62 -28.54
C ASP A 599 -14.48 -17.83 -29.11
N ASP A 600 -14.66 -16.52 -29.30
CA ASP A 600 -13.60 -15.63 -29.81
C ASP A 600 -12.97 -14.74 -28.72
N ARG A 601 -13.44 -14.92 -27.47
CA ARG A 601 -13.02 -14.19 -26.26
C ARG A 601 -13.17 -12.66 -26.33
N SER A 602 -13.84 -12.10 -27.34
CA SER A 602 -14.01 -10.65 -27.51
C SER A 602 -14.85 -9.99 -26.42
N GLN A 603 -15.77 -10.75 -25.83
CA GLN A 603 -16.64 -10.32 -24.72
C GLN A 603 -16.16 -10.78 -23.34
N LEU A 604 -14.96 -11.37 -23.28
CA LEU A 604 -14.40 -11.88 -22.04
C LEU A 604 -13.43 -10.84 -21.48
N TRP A 605 -13.66 -10.47 -20.23
CA TRP A 605 -12.93 -9.42 -19.54
C TRP A 605 -12.38 -9.93 -18.22
N GLU A 606 -11.17 -9.50 -17.89
CA GLU A 606 -10.48 -9.80 -16.64
C GLU A 606 -10.34 -8.51 -15.83
N LEU A 607 -10.60 -8.59 -14.52
CA LEU A 607 -10.41 -7.45 -13.61
C LEU A 607 -9.05 -7.60 -12.92
N VAL A 608 -8.17 -6.63 -13.10
CA VAL A 608 -6.79 -6.71 -12.61
C VAL A 608 -6.49 -5.51 -11.70
N SER A 609 -6.25 -5.75 -10.41
CA SER A 609 -5.99 -4.67 -9.45
C SER A 609 -4.62 -4.03 -9.67
N SER A 610 -4.55 -2.69 -9.62
CA SER A 610 -3.29 -1.98 -9.47
C SER A 610 -3.13 -1.54 -8.01
N ARG A 611 -2.02 -1.89 -7.35
CA ARG A 611 -1.64 -1.29 -6.05
C ARG A 611 -0.52 -0.26 -6.27
N PRO A 612 -0.51 0.87 -5.55
CA PRO A 612 0.63 1.79 -5.58
C PRO A 612 1.90 1.08 -5.10
N GLY A 613 2.99 1.22 -5.87
CA GLY A 613 4.30 0.68 -5.51
C GLY A 613 4.68 -0.66 -6.13
N GLY A 614 4.15 -1.00 -7.33
CA GLY A 614 4.63 -2.11 -8.16
C GLY A 614 4.56 -3.50 -7.51
N LYS A 615 3.87 -3.59 -6.37
CA LYS A 615 3.48 -4.83 -5.72
C LYS A 615 2.13 -5.20 -6.30
N CYS A 616 2.13 -5.77 -7.49
CA CYS A 616 0.99 -6.54 -7.94
C CYS A 616 0.93 -7.77 -7.04
N ASP A 617 -0.06 -7.83 -6.15
CA ASP A 617 -0.41 -9.10 -5.53
C ASP A 617 -1.22 -9.88 -6.56
N LEU A 618 -0.56 -10.59 -7.48
CA LEU A 618 -1.24 -11.67 -8.21
C LEU A 618 -1.09 -12.97 -7.42
N PHE A 619 -1.89 -13.07 -6.36
CA PHE A 619 -2.61 -14.32 -6.18
C PHE A 619 -3.93 -14.13 -6.91
N ILE A 620 -3.96 -14.69 -8.13
CA ILE A 620 -5.13 -15.25 -8.82
C ILE A 620 -6.43 -14.48 -8.55
N ALA A 621 -6.91 -13.77 -9.58
CA ALA A 621 -8.17 -13.06 -9.60
C ALA A 621 -9.37 -13.99 -9.27
N SER A 622 -9.62 -14.14 -7.97
CA SER A 622 -10.92 -14.52 -7.39
C SER A 622 -10.95 -14.15 -5.90
N ASP A 623 -9.96 -14.56 -5.10
CA ASP A 623 -10.02 -14.39 -3.63
C ASP A 623 -9.50 -13.01 -3.16
N HIS A 624 -8.54 -12.42 -3.88
CA HIS A 624 -7.90 -11.14 -3.50
C HIS A 624 -8.77 -9.92 -3.85
N ILE A 625 -9.56 -9.98 -4.92
CA ILE A 625 -10.56 -8.93 -5.22
C ILE A 625 -11.60 -8.89 -4.10
N ILE A 626 -11.99 -10.04 -3.56
CA ILE A 626 -12.90 -10.13 -2.43
C ILE A 626 -12.23 -9.61 -1.15
N SER A 627 -11.00 -10.02 -0.81
CA SER A 627 -10.35 -9.50 0.41
C SER A 627 -10.11 -7.98 0.35
N VAL A 628 -10.02 -7.42 -0.85
CA VAL A 628 -9.75 -5.99 -1.09
C VAL A 628 -11.03 -5.16 -1.25
N LEU A 629 -12.09 -5.68 -1.90
CA LEU A 629 -13.38 -5.01 -2.06
C LEU A 629 -14.35 -5.30 -0.91
N ALA A 630 -14.30 -6.47 -0.27
CA ALA A 630 -15.22 -6.83 0.81
C ALA A 630 -15.23 -5.83 1.97
N PRO A 631 -14.09 -5.26 2.42
CA PRO A 631 -14.11 -4.22 3.45
C PRO A 631 -14.76 -2.91 3.01
N ALA A 632 -14.89 -2.69 1.70
CA ALA A 632 -15.50 -1.51 1.10
C ALA A 632 -16.95 -1.74 0.64
N LEU A 633 -17.49 -2.94 0.86
CA LEU A 633 -18.83 -3.36 0.49
C LEU A 633 -19.58 -3.80 1.75
N SER A 634 -20.91 -3.68 1.76
CA SER A 634 -21.70 -4.25 2.86
C SER A 634 -21.51 -5.77 2.98
N ALA A 635 -21.76 -6.33 4.17
CA ALA A 635 -21.56 -7.75 4.47
C ALA A 635 -22.29 -8.69 3.48
N ASN A 636 -23.51 -8.34 3.07
CA ASN A 636 -24.30 -9.10 2.08
C ASN A 636 -23.64 -9.11 0.69
N ASN A 637 -23.00 -8.00 0.30
CA ASN A 637 -22.34 -7.86 -1.00
C ASN A 637 -21.01 -8.60 -1.07
N ALA A 638 -20.24 -8.54 0.00
CA ALA A 638 -19.04 -9.37 0.15
C ALA A 638 -19.40 -10.86 0.02
N LYS A 639 -20.56 -11.26 0.57
CA LYS A 639 -21.09 -12.63 0.46
C LYS A 639 -21.51 -13.00 -0.97
N SER A 640 -22.17 -12.09 -1.71
CA SER A 640 -22.53 -12.33 -3.13
C SER A 640 -21.30 -12.45 -4.03
N LEU A 641 -20.29 -11.58 -3.86
CA LEU A 641 -19.01 -11.69 -4.58
C LEU A 641 -18.23 -12.96 -4.21
N ARG A 642 -18.26 -13.38 -2.94
CA ARG A 642 -17.73 -14.68 -2.49
C ARG A 642 -18.41 -15.84 -3.21
N ARG A 643 -19.74 -15.83 -3.30
CA ARG A 643 -20.50 -16.87 -4.02
C ARG A 643 -20.12 -16.94 -5.51
N LEU A 644 -19.99 -15.80 -6.20
CA LEU A 644 -19.55 -15.74 -7.61
C LEU A 644 -18.15 -16.35 -7.81
N THR A 645 -17.30 -16.28 -6.79
CA THR A 645 -15.95 -16.87 -6.77
C THR A 645 -15.97 -18.36 -6.41
N ASP A 646 -16.75 -18.77 -5.40
CA ASP A 646 -16.87 -20.16 -4.97
C ASP A 646 -17.42 -21.05 -6.10
N THR A 647 -18.32 -20.52 -6.94
CA THR A 647 -18.84 -21.22 -8.13
C THR A 647 -17.75 -21.49 -9.19
N ARG A 648 -16.64 -20.74 -9.19
CA ARG A 648 -15.51 -20.92 -10.14
C ARG A 648 -14.57 -22.06 -9.76
N ALA A 649 -14.45 -22.35 -8.47
CA ALA A 649 -13.40 -23.22 -7.92
C ALA A 649 -13.51 -24.70 -8.32
N ASN A 650 -14.62 -25.13 -8.94
CA ASN A 650 -14.91 -26.55 -9.08
C ASN A 650 -14.44 -27.24 -10.38
N HIS A 651 -14.05 -26.54 -11.47
CA HIS A 651 -13.72 -27.24 -12.73
C HIS A 651 -12.61 -26.62 -13.60
N MET A 652 -11.91 -27.51 -14.33
CA MET A 652 -10.74 -27.28 -15.18
C MET A 652 -11.05 -26.40 -16.42
N GLU A 653 -10.15 -25.49 -16.81
CA GLU A 653 -10.23 -24.73 -18.08
C GLU A 653 -10.44 -25.68 -19.29
N LEU A 654 -11.39 -25.34 -20.17
CA LEU A 654 -11.69 -26.12 -21.38
C LEU A 654 -10.53 -26.04 -22.38
N ARG A 655 -10.04 -27.21 -22.82
CA ARG A 655 -8.98 -27.31 -23.84
C ARG A 655 -9.50 -26.98 -25.24
N TRP A 656 -8.90 -26.00 -25.91
CA TRP A 656 -9.05 -25.80 -27.36
C TRP A 656 -8.10 -26.73 -28.15
N PRO A 657 -8.48 -27.30 -29.31
CA PRO A 657 -7.65 -28.23 -30.07
C PRO A 657 -6.33 -27.67 -30.65
N GLY A 658 -6.02 -26.39 -30.46
CA GLY A 658 -4.73 -25.77 -30.82
C GLY A 658 -3.93 -25.20 -29.64
N ALA A 659 -4.23 -25.60 -28.41
CA ALA A 659 -3.51 -25.14 -27.21
C ALA A 659 -2.08 -25.70 -27.15
N LYS A 660 -1.09 -24.93 -27.65
CA LYS A 660 0.31 -25.05 -27.22
C LYS A 660 0.71 -23.81 -26.43
N GLN A 661 0.96 -24.04 -25.14
CA GLN A 661 1.80 -23.29 -24.22
C GLN A 661 1.38 -21.87 -23.80
N HIS A 662 0.38 -21.76 -22.92
CA HIS A 662 0.38 -20.76 -21.83
C HIS A 662 -0.42 -21.37 -20.68
N THR A 663 0.21 -21.73 -19.56
CA THR A 663 -0.54 -22.27 -18.41
C THR A 663 0.19 -22.00 -17.09
N PRO A 664 -0.37 -21.17 -16.21
CA PRO A 664 -0.21 -21.32 -14.77
C PRO A 664 -1.15 -22.43 -14.29
N ARG A 665 -0.62 -23.39 -13.54
CA ARG A 665 -1.39 -24.49 -12.91
C ARG A 665 -1.43 -24.31 -11.40
N ASP A 666 -2.61 -24.60 -10.86
CA ASP A 666 -3.00 -24.90 -9.47
C ASP A 666 -2.96 -23.77 -8.40
N PRO A 667 -4.08 -23.04 -8.23
CA PRO A 667 -4.28 -22.04 -7.17
C PRO A 667 -4.19 -22.58 -5.74
N ALA A 668 -4.48 -23.87 -5.51
CA ALA A 668 -4.57 -24.43 -4.17
C ALA A 668 -3.18 -24.65 -3.54
N PHE A 669 -2.19 -25.04 -4.34
CA PHE A 669 -0.80 -25.26 -3.90
C PHE A 669 -0.05 -23.96 -3.57
N LEU A 670 -0.47 -22.83 -4.15
CA LEU A 670 0.18 -21.53 -3.98
C LEU A 670 -0.25 -20.80 -2.69
N ARG A 671 -1.35 -21.18 -2.05
CA ARG A 671 -1.92 -20.48 -0.88
C ARG A 671 -0.98 -20.47 0.33
N ASP A 672 -0.22 -21.55 0.55
CA ASP A 672 0.65 -21.71 1.73
C ASP A 672 2.16 -21.59 1.45
N SER A 673 2.58 -21.78 0.19
CA SER A 673 4.00 -21.96 -0.19
C SER A 673 4.61 -20.81 -1.01
N ALA A 674 3.78 -19.89 -1.50
CA ALA A 674 4.22 -18.87 -2.46
C ALA A 674 5.11 -17.74 -1.89
N PRO A 675 5.03 -17.31 -0.61
CA PRO A 675 6.01 -16.38 -0.04
C PRO A 675 7.44 -16.94 -0.10
N THR A 676 7.58 -18.25 0.16
CA THR A 676 8.86 -18.96 0.12
C THR A 676 9.38 -19.09 -1.31
N LEU A 677 8.55 -19.53 -2.26
CA LEU A 677 8.93 -19.59 -3.67
C LEU A 677 9.34 -18.22 -4.21
N LYS A 678 8.59 -17.16 -3.87
CA LYS A 678 8.91 -15.78 -4.25
C LYS A 678 10.28 -15.34 -3.71
N ALA A 679 10.57 -15.61 -2.44
CA ALA A 679 11.86 -15.28 -1.84
C ALA A 679 13.03 -16.01 -2.55
N ILE A 680 12.83 -17.29 -2.91
CA ILE A 680 13.84 -18.08 -3.62
C ILE A 680 14.04 -17.54 -5.03
N PHE A 681 12.97 -17.39 -5.83
CA PHE A 681 13.07 -16.93 -7.21
C PHE A 681 13.57 -15.49 -7.34
N ILE A 682 13.30 -14.60 -6.37
CA ILE A 682 13.95 -13.28 -6.32
C ILE A 682 15.47 -13.44 -6.31
N ASN A 683 15.98 -14.31 -5.44
CA ASN A 683 17.40 -14.61 -5.36
C ASN A 683 17.94 -15.22 -6.66
N LEU A 684 17.19 -16.12 -7.30
CA LEU A 684 17.59 -16.73 -8.58
C LEU A 684 17.60 -15.71 -9.72
N ILE A 685 16.59 -14.84 -9.82
CA ILE A 685 16.54 -13.77 -10.83
C ILE A 685 17.75 -12.84 -10.67
N HIS A 686 18.15 -12.49 -9.44
CA HIS A 686 19.35 -11.68 -9.21
C HIS A 686 20.67 -12.33 -9.64
N ARG A 687 20.68 -13.65 -9.85
CA ARG A 687 21.84 -14.39 -10.39
C ARG A 687 21.89 -14.39 -11.93
N TRP A 688 20.86 -13.92 -12.61
CA TRP A 688 20.82 -13.83 -14.08
C TRP A 688 21.78 -12.77 -14.60
N THR A 689 22.81 -13.15 -15.35
CA THR A 689 23.89 -12.22 -15.77
C THR A 689 23.75 -11.72 -17.21
N ASP A 690 22.91 -12.33 -18.03
CA ASP A 690 22.79 -12.00 -19.45
C ASP A 690 22.06 -10.66 -19.65
N ASP A 691 22.66 -9.77 -20.45
CA ASP A 691 22.09 -8.46 -20.83
C ASP A 691 21.23 -8.50 -22.10
N ALA A 692 21.24 -9.64 -22.80
CA ALA A 692 20.52 -9.91 -24.05
C ALA A 692 20.25 -11.41 -24.17
N ILE A 693 19.28 -11.78 -25.02
CA ILE A 693 19.15 -13.16 -25.49
C ILE A 693 19.86 -13.24 -26.85
N PHE A 694 21.04 -13.86 -26.91
CA PHE A 694 21.90 -13.85 -28.09
C PHE A 694 21.37 -14.73 -29.24
N ASP A 695 21.72 -14.41 -30.48
CA ASP A 695 21.26 -15.12 -31.70
C ASP A 695 21.62 -16.61 -31.74
N ASN A 696 22.65 -17.01 -30.99
CA ASN A 696 23.10 -18.39 -30.87
C ASN A 696 22.54 -19.11 -29.63
N VAL A 697 21.48 -18.60 -28.99
CA VAL A 697 21.00 -19.17 -27.73
C VAL A 697 20.41 -20.56 -27.93
N SER A 698 20.94 -21.54 -27.20
CA SER A 698 20.37 -22.89 -27.10
C SER A 698 19.40 -22.98 -25.92
N ALA A 699 18.34 -23.77 -26.05
CA ALA A 699 17.48 -24.12 -24.93
C ALA A 699 18.31 -24.77 -23.80
N GLY A 700 18.05 -24.40 -22.55
CA GLY A 700 18.82 -24.91 -21.42
C GLY A 700 18.60 -24.14 -20.12
N VAL A 701 18.96 -24.80 -19.01
CA VAL A 701 18.95 -24.21 -17.66
C VAL A 701 20.06 -23.18 -17.56
N LYS A 702 19.70 -21.95 -17.18
CA LYS A 702 20.64 -20.84 -16.96
C LYS A 702 21.00 -20.69 -15.50
N ILE A 703 20.03 -20.93 -14.63
CA ILE A 703 20.16 -20.82 -13.18
C ILE A 703 19.48 -22.02 -12.57
N SER A 704 20.14 -22.66 -11.61
CA SER A 704 19.57 -23.74 -10.82
C SER A 704 19.77 -23.51 -9.33
N ALA A 705 18.87 -24.06 -8.52
CA ALA A 705 18.95 -24.05 -7.06
C ALA A 705 18.63 -25.44 -6.52
N ASP A 706 19.50 -25.90 -5.62
CA ASP A 706 19.31 -27.08 -4.80
C ASP A 706 19.02 -26.67 -3.34
N ARG A 707 18.75 -27.66 -2.48
CA ARG A 707 18.55 -27.45 -1.04
C ARG A 707 19.71 -26.67 -0.39
N ALA A 708 20.96 -26.99 -0.71
CA ALA A 708 22.12 -26.37 -0.06
C ALA A 708 22.19 -24.87 -0.39
N LEU A 709 21.86 -24.50 -1.62
CA LEU A 709 21.78 -23.10 -2.01
C LEU A 709 20.64 -22.38 -1.27
N VAL A 710 19.45 -22.97 -1.21
CA VAL A 710 18.26 -22.33 -0.66
C VAL A 710 18.29 -22.25 0.87
N VAL A 711 18.62 -23.36 1.55
CA VAL A 711 18.57 -23.44 3.01
C VAL A 711 19.87 -22.90 3.61
N ASP A 712 21.02 -23.38 3.14
CA ASP A 712 22.28 -23.12 3.84
C ASP A 712 22.90 -21.78 3.42
N LYS A 713 22.75 -21.38 2.15
CA LYS A 713 23.32 -20.11 1.63
C LYS A 713 22.33 -18.94 1.62
N MET A 714 21.06 -19.16 1.29
CA MET A 714 20.05 -18.09 1.31
C MET A 714 19.35 -17.94 2.67
N GLY A 715 19.48 -18.91 3.58
CA GLY A 715 18.84 -18.88 4.89
C GLY A 715 17.31 -18.97 4.83
N ILE A 716 16.75 -19.57 3.77
CA ILE A 716 15.30 -19.65 3.54
C ILE A 716 14.77 -20.95 4.14
N LEU A 717 13.80 -20.85 5.04
CA LEU A 717 13.05 -22.00 5.56
C LEU A 717 12.01 -22.47 4.53
N VAL A 718 12.07 -23.75 4.16
CA VAL A 718 11.23 -24.34 3.12
C VAL A 718 10.09 -25.16 3.77
N PRO A 719 8.80 -24.79 3.57
CA PRO A 719 7.64 -25.56 4.02
C PRO A 719 7.67 -27.01 3.52
N ARG A 720 7.10 -27.94 4.30
CA ARG A 720 7.11 -29.39 3.99
C ARG A 720 6.59 -29.68 2.59
N ASP A 721 5.59 -28.95 2.12
CA ASP A 721 4.94 -29.17 0.82
C ASP A 721 5.83 -28.81 -0.38
N LEU A 722 6.87 -28.00 -0.17
CA LEU A 722 7.88 -27.66 -1.18
C LEU A 722 9.11 -28.57 -1.13
N GLN A 723 9.28 -29.39 -0.09
CA GLN A 723 10.44 -30.27 0.06
C GLN A 723 10.40 -31.48 -0.87
N ALA A 724 9.32 -31.67 -1.63
CA ALA A 724 9.27 -32.64 -2.71
C ALA A 724 10.41 -32.36 -3.70
N ASP A 725 11.23 -33.38 -3.95
CA ASP A 725 12.36 -33.37 -4.89
C ASP A 725 13.47 -32.34 -4.60
N TRP A 726 13.55 -31.76 -3.39
CA TRP A 726 14.57 -30.75 -3.04
C TRP A 726 16.02 -31.25 -3.00
N ALA A 727 16.21 -32.56 -3.10
CA ALA A 727 17.52 -33.18 -3.27
C ALA A 727 18.01 -33.14 -4.74
N ASP A 728 17.15 -32.76 -5.69
CA ASP A 728 17.50 -32.58 -7.09
C ASP A 728 18.37 -31.32 -7.28
N ALA A 729 19.45 -31.46 -8.05
CA ALA A 729 20.31 -30.34 -8.44
C ALA A 729 19.59 -29.31 -9.32
N ASN A 730 18.47 -29.69 -9.93
CA ASN A 730 17.54 -28.85 -10.72
C ASN A 730 16.18 -28.67 -10.03
N TRP A 731 16.16 -28.74 -8.70
CA TRP A 731 14.93 -28.57 -7.92
C TRP A 731 14.18 -27.29 -8.29
N LEU A 732 14.89 -26.17 -8.45
CA LEU A 732 14.33 -24.91 -8.96
C LEU A 732 15.22 -24.36 -10.08
N THR A 733 14.64 -23.99 -11.22
CA THR A 733 15.41 -23.53 -12.38
C THR A 733 14.85 -22.25 -12.99
N ILE A 734 15.71 -21.44 -13.60
CA ILE A 734 15.36 -20.44 -14.61
C ILE A 734 16.06 -20.86 -15.89
N ALA A 735 15.27 -21.12 -16.93
CA ALA A 735 15.75 -21.71 -18.19
C ALA A 735 15.22 -20.95 -19.40
N ILE A 736 15.97 -21.01 -20.49
CA ILE A 736 15.43 -20.70 -21.81
C ILE A 736 14.82 -21.99 -22.34
N GLN A 737 13.49 -22.04 -22.41
CA GLN A 737 12.76 -23.27 -22.73
C GLN A 737 12.87 -23.62 -24.21
N ASN A 738 12.66 -22.64 -25.08
CA ASN A 738 12.69 -22.78 -26.53
C ASN A 738 12.75 -21.40 -27.20
N THR A 739 13.15 -21.40 -28.46
CA THR A 739 12.99 -20.28 -29.38
C THR A 739 11.96 -20.64 -30.47
N TYR A 740 11.25 -19.64 -30.99
CA TYR A 740 10.22 -19.82 -32.02
C TYR A 740 10.06 -18.56 -32.88
N ASP A 741 9.47 -18.69 -34.06
CA ASP A 741 9.19 -17.56 -34.95
C ASP A 741 7.99 -16.73 -34.41
N GLY A 742 8.21 -15.42 -34.23
CA GLY A 742 7.27 -14.47 -33.66
C GLY A 742 6.20 -13.95 -34.62
N GLY A 743 6.02 -14.58 -35.78
CA GLY A 743 4.95 -14.26 -36.73
C GLY A 743 5.05 -12.83 -37.28
N ASN A 744 4.05 -11.99 -37.01
CA ASN A 744 3.94 -10.60 -37.52
C ASN A 744 5.13 -9.68 -37.14
N SER A 745 5.97 -10.08 -36.18
CA SER A 745 7.18 -9.34 -35.79
C SER A 745 8.39 -9.60 -36.69
N GLY A 746 8.37 -10.68 -37.50
CA GLY A 746 9.50 -11.10 -38.34
C GLY A 746 10.75 -11.50 -37.57
N ARG A 747 10.64 -11.80 -36.27
CA ARG A 747 11.77 -12.06 -35.38
C ARG A 747 11.62 -13.37 -34.61
N THR A 748 12.75 -13.97 -34.26
CA THR A 748 12.81 -15.11 -33.35
C THR A 748 12.59 -14.64 -31.91
N LEU A 749 11.68 -15.29 -31.20
CA LEU A 749 11.36 -15.06 -29.78
C LEU A 749 11.90 -16.20 -28.93
N ALA A 750 12.21 -15.93 -27.66
CA ALA A 750 12.65 -16.90 -26.66
C ALA A 750 11.73 -16.90 -25.45
N ASN A 751 11.37 -18.09 -24.98
CA ASN A 751 10.66 -18.28 -23.71
C ASN A 751 11.65 -18.47 -22.57
N ILE A 752 11.69 -17.53 -21.65
CA ILE A 752 12.39 -17.65 -20.37
C ILE A 752 11.38 -18.09 -19.33
N VAL A 753 11.64 -19.21 -18.65
CA VAL A 753 10.68 -19.81 -17.72
C VAL A 753 11.38 -20.19 -16.42
N GLY A 754 10.79 -19.78 -15.29
CA GLY A 754 11.19 -20.24 -13.96
C GLY A 754 10.29 -21.39 -13.52
N ARG A 755 10.87 -22.52 -13.07
CA ARG A 755 10.13 -23.74 -12.75
C ARG A 755 10.63 -24.46 -11.52
N CYS A 756 9.72 -25.17 -10.87
CA CYS A 756 10.06 -26.23 -9.92
C CYS A 756 10.17 -27.58 -10.64
N SER A 757 10.90 -28.53 -10.05
CA SER A 757 11.10 -29.90 -10.56
C SER A 757 9.79 -30.66 -10.79
N ASN A 758 8.76 -30.38 -9.99
CA ASN A 758 7.41 -30.95 -10.14
C ASN A 758 6.62 -30.39 -11.34
N GLY A 759 7.23 -29.52 -12.16
CA GLY A 759 6.64 -28.93 -13.36
C GLY A 759 5.85 -27.64 -13.12
N LEU A 760 5.78 -27.14 -11.89
CA LEU A 760 5.16 -25.85 -11.57
C LEU A 760 5.94 -24.71 -12.24
N VAL A 761 5.23 -23.83 -12.96
CA VAL A 761 5.80 -22.62 -13.58
C VAL A 761 5.58 -21.44 -12.64
N VAL A 762 6.67 -20.77 -12.26
CA VAL A 762 6.68 -19.65 -11.30
C VAL A 762 6.78 -18.30 -12.01
N LEU A 763 7.41 -18.25 -13.19
CA LEU A 763 7.48 -17.07 -14.06
C LEU A 763 7.64 -17.46 -15.52
N HIS A 764 7.22 -16.58 -16.43
CA HIS A 764 7.33 -16.72 -17.88
C HIS A 764 7.55 -15.35 -18.56
N VAL A 765 8.70 -15.17 -19.21
CA VAL A 765 9.00 -13.99 -20.03
C VAL A 765 9.20 -14.42 -21.48
N VAL A 766 8.62 -13.66 -22.40
CA VAL A 766 8.83 -13.79 -23.85
C VAL A 766 9.70 -12.61 -24.29
N ALA A 767 10.91 -12.89 -24.76
CA ALA A 767 11.86 -11.87 -25.18
C ALA A 767 12.38 -12.13 -26.60
N PRO A 768 12.54 -11.12 -27.45
CA PRO A 768 13.12 -11.29 -28.77
C PRO A 768 14.62 -11.61 -28.67
N VAL A 769 15.03 -12.53 -29.53
CA VAL A 769 16.42 -12.93 -29.72
C VAL A 769 17.15 -11.82 -30.48
N GLY A 770 18.41 -11.58 -30.13
CA GLY A 770 19.29 -10.56 -30.74
C GLY A 770 19.16 -9.16 -30.15
N VAL A 771 18.21 -8.93 -29.23
CA VAL A 771 17.95 -7.59 -28.65
C VAL A 771 18.59 -7.44 -27.26
N LYS A 772 19.31 -6.32 -27.08
CA LYS A 772 19.98 -5.98 -25.80
C LYS A 772 19.11 -5.07 -24.95
N PHE A 773 18.37 -5.67 -24.01
CA PHE A 773 17.53 -4.95 -23.04
C PHE A 773 18.30 -4.44 -21.81
N GLY A 774 19.44 -5.07 -21.50
CA GLY A 774 20.15 -4.89 -20.24
C GLY A 774 19.61 -5.82 -19.14
N ARG A 775 20.50 -6.39 -18.34
CA ARG A 775 20.15 -7.38 -17.30
C ARG A 775 19.13 -6.86 -16.29
N VAL A 776 19.15 -5.55 -16.00
CA VAL A 776 18.22 -4.93 -15.06
C VAL A 776 16.78 -5.05 -15.57
N VAL A 777 16.58 -4.79 -16.87
CA VAL A 777 15.26 -4.84 -17.51
C VAL A 777 14.77 -6.30 -17.65
N LEU A 778 15.64 -7.22 -18.06
CA LEU A 778 15.31 -8.65 -18.14
C LEU A 778 14.95 -9.24 -16.76
N ARG A 779 15.73 -8.90 -15.73
CA ARG A 779 15.41 -9.29 -14.34
C ARG A 779 14.10 -8.68 -13.89
N GLN A 780 13.84 -7.42 -14.21
CA GLN A 780 12.59 -6.77 -13.87
C GLN A 780 11.41 -7.44 -14.57
N ALA A 781 11.52 -7.81 -15.85
CA ALA A 781 10.49 -8.56 -16.55
C ALA A 781 10.22 -9.94 -15.91
N MET A 782 11.25 -10.65 -15.44
CA MET A 782 11.08 -11.91 -14.70
C MET A 782 10.43 -11.69 -13.33
N MET A 783 10.85 -10.65 -12.60
CA MET A 783 10.24 -10.27 -11.33
C MET A 783 8.76 -9.91 -11.53
N ASP A 784 8.46 -9.14 -12.57
CA ASP A 784 7.10 -8.74 -12.90
C ASP A 784 6.26 -9.94 -13.31
N SER A 785 6.79 -10.86 -14.12
CA SER A 785 6.06 -12.08 -14.46
C SER A 785 5.74 -12.93 -13.22
N MET A 786 6.72 -13.07 -12.30
CA MET A 786 6.55 -13.81 -11.05
C MET A 786 5.58 -13.11 -10.09
N VAL A 787 5.67 -11.79 -9.97
CA VAL A 787 4.83 -10.97 -9.09
C VAL A 787 3.42 -10.87 -9.64
N CYS A 788 3.29 -10.78 -10.96
CA CYS A 788 2.02 -10.66 -11.69
C CYS A 788 1.42 -12.02 -12.09
N GLY A 789 2.03 -13.16 -11.77
CA GLY A 789 1.49 -14.49 -12.10
C GLY A 789 1.08 -14.68 -13.58
N THR A 790 1.65 -13.89 -14.50
CA THR A 790 1.30 -13.85 -15.92
C THR A 790 2.55 -13.73 -16.77
N ALA A 791 2.42 -14.02 -18.07
CA ALA A 791 3.53 -13.86 -18.99
C ALA A 791 3.85 -12.37 -19.21
N VAL A 792 5.13 -12.04 -19.32
CA VAL A 792 5.61 -10.70 -19.73
C VAL A 792 6.19 -10.79 -21.14
N PHE A 793 5.74 -9.92 -22.03
CA PHE A 793 6.24 -9.79 -23.41
C PHE A 793 7.15 -8.56 -23.52
N MET A 794 8.35 -8.73 -24.07
CA MET A 794 9.31 -7.64 -24.29
C MET A 794 9.35 -7.25 -25.77
N GLU A 795 9.31 -5.94 -26.07
CA GLU A 795 9.28 -5.40 -27.44
C GLU A 795 10.30 -4.27 -27.67
N GLU A 796 10.82 -4.16 -28.90
CA GLU A 796 11.66 -3.06 -29.36
C GLU A 796 10.82 -2.03 -30.13
N ARG A 797 10.76 -0.76 -29.70
CA ARG A 797 10.02 0.29 -30.40
C ARG A 797 10.91 0.88 -31.51
N SER A 798 10.56 0.65 -32.77
CA SER A 798 11.21 1.33 -33.91
C SER A 798 10.70 2.78 -33.99
N GLY A 799 11.63 3.74 -34.01
CA GLY A 799 11.37 5.18 -33.88
C GLY A 799 10.70 5.88 -35.08
N THR A 800 9.84 5.20 -35.84
CA THR A 800 9.09 5.80 -36.94
C THR A 800 7.59 5.65 -36.70
N LYS A 801 6.83 6.76 -36.73
CA LYS A 801 5.37 6.74 -36.86
C LYS A 801 5.01 5.88 -38.07
N VAL A 802 4.46 4.69 -37.85
CA VAL A 802 3.85 3.88 -38.90
C VAL A 802 2.35 4.13 -38.86
N GLY A 803 1.81 4.69 -39.94
CA GLY A 803 0.37 4.79 -40.15
C GLY A 803 -0.30 3.42 -40.12
N ALA A 804 -1.59 3.39 -39.84
CA ALA A 804 -2.41 2.18 -39.72
C ALA A 804 -2.04 1.10 -40.78
N PRO A 805 -1.74 -0.14 -40.38
CA PRO A 805 -1.66 -1.25 -41.32
C PRO A 805 -3.05 -1.80 -41.60
N GLY A 806 -3.34 -2.03 -42.89
CA GLY A 806 -4.59 -2.56 -43.39
C GLY A 806 -4.89 -4.01 -42.97
N ALA A 807 -6.17 -4.37 -43.14
CA ALA A 807 -6.72 -5.67 -42.83
C ALA A 807 -5.98 -6.82 -43.54
N GLY A 808 -5.46 -7.77 -42.76
CA GLY A 808 -5.09 -9.09 -43.25
C GLY A 808 -3.84 -9.71 -42.61
N ALA A 809 -4.03 -10.48 -41.53
CA ALA A 809 -3.35 -11.75 -41.24
C ALA A 809 -3.64 -12.17 -39.78
N LYS A 810 -4.20 -13.38 -39.60
CA LYS A 810 -4.48 -14.01 -38.31
C LYS A 810 -3.17 -14.56 -37.71
N GLY A 811 -2.87 -14.21 -36.46
CA GLY A 811 -1.98 -15.01 -35.62
C GLY A 811 -1.07 -14.19 -34.71
N VAL A 812 -1.13 -14.50 -33.43
CA VAL A 812 -0.29 -14.02 -32.31
C VAL A 812 -0.78 -12.72 -31.64
N VAL A 813 -1.72 -12.87 -30.71
CA VAL A 813 -2.02 -11.91 -29.64
C VAL A 813 -2.18 -12.72 -28.35
N GLY A 814 -1.43 -12.39 -27.30
CA GLY A 814 -1.40 -13.10 -26.02
C GLY A 814 -1.57 -12.16 -24.82
N ASN A 815 -2.15 -12.66 -23.73
CA ASN A 815 -2.64 -11.88 -22.57
C ASN A 815 -1.55 -11.45 -21.56
N GLY A 816 -0.43 -10.86 -22.02
CA GLY A 816 0.69 -10.49 -21.13
C GLY A 816 1.09 -9.02 -21.17
N LEU A 817 1.83 -8.58 -20.15
CA LEU A 817 2.34 -7.21 -20.01
C LEU A 817 3.36 -6.90 -21.13
N VAL A 818 3.21 -5.77 -21.83
CA VAL A 818 4.12 -5.36 -22.92
C VAL A 818 5.15 -4.34 -22.41
N TYR A 819 6.44 -4.61 -22.64
CA TYR A 819 7.56 -3.72 -22.32
C TYR A 819 8.11 -3.04 -23.60
N PRO A 820 7.87 -1.74 -23.87
CA PRO A 820 8.42 -1.07 -25.05
C PRO A 820 9.81 -0.44 -24.81
N LEU A 821 10.70 -0.52 -25.81
CA LEU A 821 12.00 0.18 -25.85
C LEU A 821 11.87 1.63 -26.39
N SER A 822 11.94 2.68 -25.57
CA SER A 822 12.26 4.01 -26.10
C SER A 822 13.75 4.09 -26.43
N ALA A 823 14.06 4.35 -27.70
CA ALA A 823 15.39 4.24 -28.29
C ALA A 823 16.48 5.04 -27.53
N MET A 824 17.47 4.32 -26.99
CA MET A 824 18.82 4.85 -26.82
C MET A 824 19.50 4.90 -28.20
N VAL A 825 19.31 5.99 -28.94
CA VAL A 825 20.24 6.36 -30.01
C VAL A 825 20.89 7.66 -29.60
N GLY A 826 22.03 7.55 -28.91
CA GLY A 826 23.00 8.63 -28.92
C GLY A 826 23.45 8.81 -30.35
N SER A 827 23.15 9.95 -30.96
CA SER A 827 23.70 10.31 -32.25
C SER A 827 25.22 10.28 -32.15
N ALA A 828 25.84 9.36 -32.88
CA ALA A 828 27.26 9.39 -33.15
C ALA A 828 27.56 10.65 -33.97
N GLY A 829 27.94 11.73 -33.27
CA GLY A 829 28.55 12.90 -33.86
C GLY A 829 29.96 12.54 -34.36
N SER A 830 30.08 12.49 -35.68
CA SER A 830 31.30 12.44 -36.50
C SER A 830 32.57 13.01 -35.84
N PHE A 831 33.57 12.14 -35.67
CA PHE A 831 34.97 12.52 -35.49
C PHE A 831 35.50 13.13 -36.79
N TRP A 832 36.12 14.32 -36.71
CA TRP A 832 37.14 14.78 -37.66
C TRP A 832 38.49 14.85 -36.93
N PRO A 833 39.62 14.51 -37.59
CA PRO A 833 40.92 14.38 -36.96
C PRO A 833 41.75 15.66 -37.09
N LEU A 834 42.40 16.06 -36.00
CA LEU A 834 43.61 16.89 -35.94
C LEU A 834 44.39 16.31 -34.75
N GLY A 835 45.63 15.87 -34.82
CA GLY A 835 46.74 16.34 -35.63
C GLY A 835 47.87 16.65 -34.65
N MET A 836 48.80 15.69 -34.53
CA MET A 836 49.99 15.60 -33.66
C MET A 836 49.77 15.31 -32.17
#